data_AF-A0A329S801-F1
#
_entry.id   AF-A0A329S801-F1
#
_cell.length_a   1.000
_cell.length_b   1.000
_cell.length_c   1.000
_cell.angle_alpha   90.00
_cell.angle_beta   90.00
_cell.angle_gamma   90.00
#
_symmetry.space_group_name_H-M   'P 1'
#
loop_
_entity.id
_entity.type
_entity.pdbx_description
1 polymer ?
#
loop_
_entity_poly.entity_id
_entity_poly.type
_entity_poly.pdbx_seq_one_letter_code
_entity_poly.pdbx_strand_id
1 'polypeptide(L)'
;MEERWGFLTPWCDALNKRLHYNSIEFEEDPRDVQKRRLMVTLPMRKLCSNEEDYRSKFQQVREALMLLSAVAHADQNGWKYLLMKYCEVDLGKAGGEKYEEEIPARFLLVLDLEERRSGESEEGVDSDIVEFCCVQQRETQSESFRVALEKITTLASSLRGDKLGMEVMIPVRVLYQARQPFSVIGDRPVEDLVTGARAERMVKEQWEPSSEMESRSLRCVFVLEPMIADFANLAVHADMIETLSALVSDNVWFSRVTLYLRLDPKLKADQLLAKNKFGQLVSSVFDSTRRSPQLASTKYCSEGVSLQLGTVVVYCYNSLTSLEFEALCSAMVTNQTTKRLSLSLWLDPKDASSSATRWKWLAYALFSKRARACSALRSLTLTSIGSMSVADMEAFAAVVMSEHPEEELFGTSCGQINGRNAIFIQGATMCRSSDETGRALELELPTSSVRTFSDDGQSEWVDVVIPDHGRCLVRRNNLIFRPDPGENQGGISSLTIGFSDFNAQALDGLMNFLAAVGPSLRVLALDAMRIDFDVNFIIRCCPNLEELSLRSLVTDVRFDFKEWHESCQLPPTLRTDWSDVISISTELQDNDSPFTKSLRRLRVRLNNVRDSREVHDDARVNSSVAEMLRMLDENQTLEYLDVITPSEYRVFFDNFRGYHLKPICRSSPLQMKSKVAFLSIFFYYRTHNETHNQLKPRWVTLRPDQHVLDEIFQFGAAPVLRQVYFRELDWIDKYNEVPI
;
A
#
# COMPACT_ATOMS: atom_id res chain seq x y z
N MET A 1 13.32 -26.38 -21.21
CA MET A 1 13.72 -25.49 -20.11
C MET A 1 15.05 -25.89 -19.51
N GLU A 2 15.22 -27.15 -19.08
CA GLU A 2 16.50 -27.71 -18.62
C GLU A 2 17.68 -27.38 -19.56
N GLU A 3 17.57 -27.73 -20.85
CA GLU A 3 18.64 -27.50 -21.82
C GLU A 3 18.97 -26.00 -22.02
N ARG A 4 17.99 -25.12 -21.79
CA ARG A 4 18.13 -23.67 -22.00
C ARG A 4 18.71 -22.97 -20.78
N TRP A 5 18.23 -23.29 -19.58
CA TRP A 5 18.52 -22.55 -18.35
C TRP A 5 19.22 -23.39 -17.26
N GLY A 6 19.38 -24.69 -17.45
CA GLY A 6 19.99 -25.60 -16.45
C GLY A 6 21.46 -25.31 -16.14
N PHE A 7 22.16 -24.50 -16.96
CA PHE A 7 23.49 -24.03 -16.60
C PHE A 7 23.49 -23.07 -15.38
N LEU A 8 22.32 -22.57 -14.96
CA LEU A 8 22.16 -21.74 -13.78
C LEU A 8 21.91 -22.53 -12.49
N THR A 9 21.84 -23.87 -12.54
CA THR A 9 21.63 -24.71 -11.36
C THR A 9 22.55 -24.39 -10.19
N PRO A 10 23.88 -24.18 -10.36
CA PRO A 10 24.77 -23.83 -9.25
C PRO A 10 24.39 -22.52 -8.53
N TRP A 11 23.78 -21.57 -9.26
CA TRP A 11 23.30 -20.31 -8.70
C TRP A 11 21.95 -20.48 -8.00
N CYS A 12 21.08 -21.33 -8.54
CA CYS A 12 19.82 -21.68 -7.90
C CYS A 12 20.05 -22.45 -6.59
N ASP A 13 21.06 -23.33 -6.53
CA ASP A 13 21.42 -24.07 -5.32
C ASP A 13 21.79 -23.11 -4.17
N ALA A 14 22.46 -21.99 -4.47
CA ALA A 14 22.77 -20.96 -3.49
C ALA A 14 21.53 -20.26 -2.93
N LEU A 15 20.43 -20.22 -3.70
CA LEU A 15 19.15 -19.61 -3.34
C LEU A 15 18.12 -20.61 -2.79
N ASN A 16 18.43 -21.91 -2.83
CA ASN A 16 17.51 -22.94 -2.39
C ASN A 16 17.09 -22.70 -0.92
N LYS A 17 15.77 -22.72 -0.65
CA LYS A 17 15.13 -22.43 0.64
C LYS A 17 15.37 -21.02 1.20
N ARG A 18 15.95 -20.11 0.41
CA ARG A 18 16.13 -18.69 0.79
C ARG A 18 15.05 -17.78 0.23
N LEU A 19 14.29 -18.27 -0.74
CA LEU A 19 13.26 -17.51 -1.45
C LEU A 19 11.86 -17.95 -1.03
N HIS A 20 11.02 -16.98 -0.69
CA HIS A 20 9.59 -17.19 -0.47
C HIS A 20 8.79 -16.19 -1.28
N TYR A 21 7.73 -16.64 -1.94
CA TYR A 21 6.87 -15.79 -2.76
C TYR A 21 5.52 -15.61 -2.10
N ASN A 22 5.37 -14.49 -1.38
CA ASN A 22 4.24 -14.22 -0.50
C ASN A 22 3.65 -12.84 -0.76
N SER A 23 2.37 -12.65 -0.42
CA SER A 23 1.76 -11.33 -0.33
C SER A 23 2.40 -10.52 0.80
N ILE A 24 2.61 -9.23 0.56
CA ILE A 24 3.05 -8.30 1.61
C ILE A 24 1.82 -7.53 2.06
N GLU A 25 1.40 -7.75 3.31
CA GLU A 25 0.30 -7.03 3.92
C GLU A 25 0.50 -5.50 3.81
N PHE A 26 -0.58 -4.74 3.57
CA PHE A 26 -0.58 -3.27 3.56
C PHE A 26 0.28 -2.59 2.46
N GLU A 27 0.83 -3.33 1.49
CA GLU A 27 1.40 -2.74 0.27
C GLU A 27 0.38 -2.55 -0.85
N GLU A 28 -0.79 -3.17 -0.73
CA GLU A 28 -1.88 -3.16 -1.71
C GLU A 28 -2.49 -1.75 -1.87
N ASP A 29 -2.61 -1.28 -3.11
CA ASP A 29 -3.61 -0.26 -3.46
C ASP A 29 -4.90 -1.05 -3.68
N PRO A 30 -6.08 -0.65 -3.17
CA PRO A 30 -7.34 -1.32 -3.49
C PRO A 30 -7.55 -1.49 -5.01
N ARG A 31 -6.88 -0.65 -5.82
CA ARG A 31 -6.93 -0.76 -7.28
C ARG A 31 -6.09 -1.91 -7.87
N ASP A 32 -5.12 -2.45 -7.16
CA ASP A 32 -4.13 -3.40 -7.71
C ASP A 32 -4.44 -4.87 -7.38
N VAL A 33 -4.00 -5.78 -8.25
CA VAL A 33 -3.92 -7.23 -7.98
C VAL A 33 -3.03 -7.46 -6.75
N GLN A 34 -3.32 -8.51 -5.96
CA GLN A 34 -2.51 -8.88 -4.79
C GLN A 34 -1.02 -8.90 -5.14
N LYS A 35 -0.27 -7.91 -4.65
CA LYS A 35 1.15 -7.76 -5.00
C LYS A 35 1.99 -8.68 -4.13
N ARG A 36 2.35 -9.83 -4.69
CA ARG A 36 3.30 -10.77 -4.08
C ARG A 36 4.74 -10.33 -4.38
N ARG A 37 5.65 -10.62 -3.45
CA ARG A 37 7.09 -10.33 -3.60
C ARG A 37 7.93 -11.52 -3.23
N LEU A 38 9.14 -11.56 -3.81
CA LEU A 38 10.16 -12.53 -3.44
C LEU A 38 10.90 -12.03 -2.20
N MET A 39 10.59 -12.64 -1.06
CA MET A 39 11.33 -12.48 0.18
C MET A 39 12.61 -13.29 0.09
N VAL A 40 13.74 -12.68 0.45
CA VAL A 40 15.07 -13.28 0.38
C VAL A 40 15.69 -13.31 1.76
N THR A 41 16.02 -14.51 2.25
CA THR A 41 16.81 -14.68 3.48
C THR A 41 18.29 -14.73 3.14
N LEU A 42 19.02 -13.67 3.49
CA LEU A 42 20.46 -13.59 3.25
C LEU A 42 21.26 -14.56 4.14
N PRO A 43 22.50 -14.92 3.78
CA PRO A 43 23.37 -15.73 4.62
C PRO A 43 23.52 -15.12 6.02
N MET A 44 23.58 -15.98 7.04
CA MET A 44 23.74 -15.59 8.43
C MET A 44 25.18 -15.88 8.86
N ARG A 45 25.85 -14.91 9.50
CA ARG A 45 27.24 -15.08 9.99
C ARG A 45 27.39 -16.28 10.92
N LYS A 46 26.42 -16.50 11.82
CA LYS A 46 26.37 -17.65 12.75
C LYS A 46 26.34 -19.03 12.10
N LEU A 47 25.89 -19.10 10.84
CA LEU A 47 25.84 -20.33 10.05
C LEU A 47 27.07 -20.49 9.13
N CYS A 48 28.03 -19.58 9.22
CA CYS A 48 29.27 -19.59 8.43
C CYS A 48 30.46 -19.95 9.32
N SER A 49 31.46 -20.59 8.72
CA SER A 49 32.64 -21.07 9.47
C SER A 49 33.56 -19.92 9.89
N ASN A 50 33.63 -18.86 9.08
CA ASN A 50 34.40 -17.64 9.28
C ASN A 50 33.83 -16.51 8.40
N GLU A 51 34.39 -15.31 8.51
CA GLU A 51 33.97 -14.15 7.69
C GLU A 51 34.22 -14.36 6.18
N GLU A 52 35.28 -15.09 5.80
CA GLU A 52 35.57 -15.37 4.39
C GLU A 52 34.49 -16.26 3.74
N ASP A 53 34.06 -17.31 4.44
CA ASP A 53 32.95 -18.18 4.07
C ASP A 53 31.64 -17.40 3.99
N TYR A 54 31.41 -16.48 4.93
CA TYR A 54 30.26 -15.58 4.90
C TYR A 54 30.28 -14.68 3.65
N ARG A 55 31.37 -13.95 3.39
CA ARG A 55 31.49 -13.04 2.23
C ARG A 55 31.36 -13.80 0.91
N SER A 56 31.94 -15.00 0.81
CA SER A 56 31.80 -15.87 -0.36
C SER A 56 30.34 -16.27 -0.61
N LYS A 57 29.63 -16.76 0.42
CA LYS A 57 28.20 -17.11 0.34
C LYS A 57 27.34 -15.88 0.04
N PHE A 58 27.66 -14.74 0.62
CA PHE A 58 26.96 -13.47 0.42
C PHE A 58 27.07 -13.00 -1.03
N GLN A 59 28.29 -12.99 -1.57
CA GLN A 59 28.55 -12.70 -2.98
C GLN A 59 27.80 -13.69 -3.89
N GLN A 60 27.83 -14.99 -3.58
CA GLN A 60 27.16 -16.02 -4.38
C GLN A 60 25.64 -15.80 -4.44
N VAL A 61 25.00 -15.46 -3.32
CA VAL A 61 23.57 -15.12 -3.27
C VAL A 61 23.27 -13.86 -4.07
N ARG A 62 24.09 -12.81 -3.93
CA ARG A 62 23.95 -11.55 -4.68
C ARG A 62 24.03 -11.79 -6.19
N GLU A 63 25.04 -12.51 -6.65
CA GLU A 63 25.25 -12.85 -8.05
C GLU A 63 24.14 -13.75 -8.60
N ALA A 64 23.67 -14.73 -7.83
CA ALA A 64 22.54 -15.56 -8.20
C ALA A 64 21.28 -14.71 -8.45
N LEU A 65 20.93 -13.81 -7.53
CA LEU A 65 19.76 -12.94 -7.69
C LEU A 65 19.85 -12.05 -8.94
N MET A 66 21.05 -11.54 -9.28
CA MET A 66 21.27 -10.78 -10.51
C MET A 66 21.03 -11.63 -11.77
N LEU A 67 21.63 -12.82 -11.85
CA LEU A 67 21.46 -13.72 -13.00
C LEU A 67 20.00 -14.13 -13.18
N LEU A 68 19.34 -14.50 -12.08
CA LEU A 68 17.94 -14.89 -12.11
C LEU A 68 17.02 -13.71 -12.52
N SER A 69 17.36 -12.48 -12.13
CA SER A 69 16.65 -11.27 -12.59
C SER A 69 16.88 -10.99 -14.08
N ALA A 70 18.08 -11.25 -14.59
CA ALA A 70 18.35 -11.19 -16.03
C ALA A 70 17.49 -12.19 -16.80
N VAL A 71 17.30 -13.40 -16.27
CA VAL A 71 16.38 -14.39 -16.86
C VAL A 71 14.95 -13.90 -16.79
N ALA A 72 14.48 -13.33 -15.68
CA ALA A 72 13.13 -12.76 -15.59
C ALA A 72 12.88 -11.67 -16.65
N HIS A 73 13.89 -10.83 -16.91
CA HIS A 73 13.82 -9.82 -17.97
C HIS A 73 13.78 -10.44 -19.37
N ALA A 74 14.47 -11.56 -19.60
CA ALA A 74 14.58 -12.22 -20.90
C ALA A 74 13.45 -13.22 -21.21
N ASP A 75 13.18 -14.16 -20.30
CA ASP A 75 12.29 -15.33 -20.44
C ASP A 75 11.54 -15.60 -19.13
N GLN A 76 10.29 -15.12 -19.05
CA GLN A 76 9.46 -15.23 -17.86
C GLN A 76 9.10 -16.68 -17.50
N ASN A 77 9.00 -17.57 -18.49
CA ASN A 77 8.76 -18.99 -18.25
C ASN A 77 10.01 -19.68 -17.71
N GLY A 78 11.18 -19.30 -18.23
CA GLY A 78 12.48 -19.77 -17.73
C GLY A 78 12.70 -19.38 -16.27
N TRP A 79 12.34 -18.15 -15.93
CA TRP A 79 12.36 -17.62 -14.57
C TRP A 79 11.50 -18.44 -13.60
N LYS A 80 10.21 -18.64 -13.92
CA LYS A 80 9.31 -19.49 -13.11
C LYS A 80 9.85 -20.91 -12.95
N TYR A 81 10.38 -21.49 -14.02
CA TYR A 81 10.96 -22.82 -14.00
C TYR A 81 12.14 -22.93 -13.02
N LEU A 82 13.07 -21.97 -13.05
CA LEU A 82 14.22 -21.95 -12.14
C LEU A 82 13.79 -21.82 -10.68
N LEU A 83 12.85 -20.90 -10.40
CA LEU A 83 12.31 -20.68 -9.06
C LEU A 83 11.67 -21.95 -8.47
N MET A 84 10.80 -22.62 -9.24
CA MET A 84 10.10 -23.80 -8.76
C MET A 84 11.01 -25.02 -8.65
N LYS A 85 11.80 -25.30 -9.70
CA LYS A 85 12.51 -26.57 -9.80
C LYS A 85 13.78 -26.60 -8.96
N TYR A 86 14.55 -25.53 -8.93
CA TYR A 86 15.87 -25.52 -8.28
C TYR A 86 15.92 -24.66 -7.01
N CYS A 87 15.12 -23.58 -6.93
CA CYS A 87 15.06 -22.76 -5.71
C CYS A 87 13.99 -23.24 -4.71
N GLU A 88 13.18 -24.25 -5.06
CA GLU A 88 12.08 -24.80 -4.25
C GLU A 88 11.03 -23.75 -3.82
N VAL A 89 10.83 -22.71 -4.64
CA VAL A 89 9.83 -21.67 -4.34
C VAL A 89 8.44 -22.20 -4.67
N ASP A 90 7.54 -22.17 -3.68
CA ASP A 90 6.13 -22.45 -3.89
C ASP A 90 5.46 -21.28 -4.65
N LEU A 91 5.17 -21.51 -5.93
CA LEU A 91 4.39 -20.60 -6.78
C LEU A 91 2.92 -21.02 -6.86
N GLY A 92 2.46 -21.94 -6.01
CA GLY A 92 1.13 -22.51 -6.07
C GLY A 92 0.98 -23.57 -7.16
N LYS A 93 -0.27 -23.95 -7.42
CA LYS A 93 -0.63 -25.00 -8.39
C LYS A 93 -1.09 -24.36 -9.71
N ALA A 94 -0.90 -25.08 -10.81
CA ALA A 94 -1.39 -24.68 -12.13
C ALA A 94 -2.89 -24.33 -12.09
N GLY A 95 -3.25 -23.21 -12.74
CA GLY A 95 -4.60 -22.64 -12.74
C GLY A 95 -5.03 -21.87 -11.48
N GLY A 96 -4.15 -21.72 -10.49
CA GLY A 96 -4.28 -20.69 -9.46
C GLY A 96 -3.61 -19.37 -9.86
N GLU A 97 -4.13 -18.24 -9.34
CA GLU A 97 -3.62 -16.89 -9.63
C GLU A 97 -2.10 -16.76 -9.39
N LYS A 98 -1.62 -17.23 -8.22
CA LYS A 98 -0.20 -17.22 -7.81
C LYS A 98 0.73 -17.88 -8.83
N TYR A 99 0.25 -18.90 -9.55
CA TYR A 99 1.05 -19.64 -10.53
C TYR A 99 1.05 -18.96 -11.90
N GLU A 100 -0.11 -18.41 -12.31
CA GLU A 100 -0.29 -17.84 -13.64
C GLU A 100 0.29 -16.42 -13.76
N GLU A 101 0.31 -15.65 -12.67
CA GLU A 101 0.76 -14.25 -12.70
C GLU A 101 2.23 -14.09 -13.14
N GLU A 102 2.54 -12.97 -13.78
CA GLU A 102 3.92 -12.61 -14.05
C GLU A 102 4.62 -12.21 -12.74
N ILE A 103 5.67 -12.94 -12.39
CA ILE A 103 6.50 -12.69 -11.19
C ILE A 103 7.57 -11.65 -11.52
N PRO A 104 7.50 -10.44 -10.94
CA PRO A 104 8.52 -9.43 -11.17
C PRO A 104 9.81 -9.76 -10.39
N ALA A 105 10.97 -9.44 -10.97
CA ALA A 105 12.26 -9.50 -10.29
C ALA A 105 12.41 -8.31 -9.31
N ARG A 106 11.70 -8.37 -8.18
CA ARG A 106 11.72 -7.38 -7.09
C ARG A 106 11.87 -8.11 -5.77
N PHE A 107 12.85 -7.71 -4.97
CA PHE A 107 13.24 -8.46 -3.78
C PHE A 107 12.98 -7.70 -2.49
N LEU A 108 12.53 -8.43 -1.46
CA LEU A 108 12.49 -7.98 -0.09
C LEU A 108 13.54 -8.74 0.71
N LEU A 109 14.61 -8.06 1.12
CA LEU A 109 15.70 -8.65 1.89
C LEU A 109 15.31 -8.73 3.36
N VAL A 110 15.42 -9.93 3.92
CA VAL A 110 15.33 -10.19 5.36
C VAL A 110 16.76 -10.35 5.87
N LEU A 111 17.23 -9.34 6.61
CA LEU A 111 18.58 -9.32 7.19
C LEU A 111 18.58 -10.01 8.56
N ASP A 112 19.66 -10.74 8.85
CA ASP A 112 19.93 -11.27 10.19
C ASP A 112 20.85 -10.30 10.93
N LEU A 113 20.28 -9.58 11.89
CA LEU A 113 20.97 -8.49 12.58
C LEU A 113 21.41 -8.86 14.01
N GLU A 114 21.10 -10.09 14.45
CA GLU A 114 21.25 -10.53 15.84
C GLU A 114 22.70 -10.58 16.36
N GLU A 115 23.73 -10.61 15.51
CA GLU A 115 25.08 -11.01 15.98
C GLU A 115 26.25 -10.25 15.33
N ARG A 116 26.23 -8.92 15.37
CA ARG A 116 27.53 -8.22 15.38
C ARG A 116 28.21 -8.49 16.72
N ARG A 117 29.39 -9.12 16.70
CA ARG A 117 30.26 -9.19 17.89
C ARG A 117 30.53 -7.75 18.34
N SER A 118 30.20 -7.43 19.57
CA SER A 118 30.52 -6.15 20.19
C SER A 118 32.04 -5.97 20.23
N GLY A 119 32.59 -5.22 19.26
CA GLY A 119 34.03 -4.94 19.26
C GLY A 119 34.69 -4.38 17.99
N GLU A 120 34.00 -4.22 16.85
CA GLU A 120 34.64 -3.70 15.63
C GLU A 120 34.34 -2.20 15.41
N SER A 121 35.41 -1.47 15.05
CA SER A 121 35.59 -0.01 15.07
C SER A 121 34.52 0.84 14.37
N GLU A 122 34.19 1.99 14.96
CA GLU A 122 33.22 2.99 14.50
C GLU A 122 33.56 3.74 13.19
N GLU A 123 34.71 3.50 12.57
CA GLU A 123 35.21 4.34 11.45
C GLU A 123 34.92 3.81 10.03
N GLY A 124 34.31 2.63 9.88
CA GLY A 124 33.86 2.12 8.59
C GLY A 124 32.50 1.44 8.73
N VAL A 125 31.47 1.96 8.06
CA VAL A 125 30.17 1.27 8.04
C VAL A 125 30.30 0.07 7.10
N ASP A 126 30.73 -1.05 7.67
CA ASP A 126 30.76 -2.35 6.99
C ASP A 126 29.33 -2.93 7.03
N SER A 127 28.43 -2.28 6.28
CA SER A 127 27.02 -2.70 6.18
C SER A 127 26.85 -3.62 4.98
N ASP A 128 26.30 -4.80 5.21
CA ASP A 128 25.96 -5.78 4.18
C ASP A 128 25.06 -5.17 3.09
N ILE A 129 24.26 -4.15 3.44
CA ILE A 129 23.42 -3.40 2.49
C ILE A 129 24.29 -2.58 1.52
N VAL A 130 25.36 -1.96 2.02
CA VAL A 130 26.31 -1.21 1.18
C VAL A 130 27.02 -2.19 0.26
N GLU A 131 27.53 -3.31 0.76
CA GLU A 131 28.15 -4.35 -0.07
C GLU A 131 27.17 -4.89 -1.13
N PHE A 132 25.89 -5.06 -0.78
CA PHE A 132 24.87 -5.59 -1.68
C PHE A 132 24.49 -4.59 -2.80
N CYS A 133 24.30 -3.31 -2.46
CA CYS A 133 23.67 -2.31 -3.31
C CYS A 133 24.63 -1.24 -3.87
N CYS A 134 25.90 -1.21 -3.47
CA CYS A 134 26.85 -0.18 -3.89
C CYS A 134 27.81 -0.64 -4.99
N VAL A 135 28.94 0.05 -5.19
CA VAL A 135 29.91 -0.17 -6.28
C VAL A 135 30.51 -1.58 -6.29
N GLN A 136 30.58 -2.25 -5.14
CA GLN A 136 31.08 -3.62 -5.02
C GLN A 136 30.32 -4.61 -5.91
N GLN A 137 29.03 -4.35 -6.18
CA GLN A 137 28.24 -5.20 -7.08
C GLN A 137 28.76 -5.19 -8.55
N ARG A 138 29.59 -4.20 -8.90
CA ARG A 138 30.27 -4.05 -10.21
C ARG A 138 31.73 -4.50 -10.15
N GLU A 139 32.41 -4.24 -9.03
CA GLU A 139 33.85 -4.47 -8.87
C GLU A 139 34.20 -5.89 -8.43
N THR A 140 33.35 -6.55 -7.64
CA THR A 140 33.60 -7.89 -7.07
C THR A 140 32.73 -8.95 -7.72
N GLN A 141 32.83 -9.08 -9.05
CA GLN A 141 32.11 -10.11 -9.82
C GLN A 141 32.98 -11.34 -10.06
N SER A 142 32.45 -12.53 -9.80
CA SER A 142 33.13 -13.78 -10.11
C SER A 142 33.21 -14.00 -11.62
N GLU A 143 34.28 -14.68 -12.07
CA GLU A 143 34.43 -15.03 -13.49
C GLU A 143 33.28 -15.92 -13.97
N SER A 144 32.84 -16.86 -13.12
CA SER A 144 31.68 -17.71 -13.36
C SER A 144 30.38 -16.92 -13.57
N PHE A 145 30.20 -15.81 -12.84
CA PHE A 145 29.04 -14.93 -13.01
C PHE A 145 29.07 -14.23 -14.36
N ARG A 146 30.23 -13.69 -14.77
CA ARG A 146 30.37 -12.99 -16.06
C ARG A 146 30.07 -13.91 -17.23
N VAL A 147 30.61 -15.13 -17.20
CA VAL A 147 30.35 -16.17 -18.22
C VAL A 147 28.85 -16.53 -18.28
N ALA A 148 28.19 -16.68 -17.12
CA ALA A 148 26.77 -16.96 -17.07
C ALA A 148 25.92 -15.80 -17.64
N LEU A 149 26.25 -14.55 -17.30
CA LEU A 149 25.56 -13.35 -17.76
C LEU A 149 25.70 -13.13 -19.28
N GLU A 150 26.87 -13.41 -19.85
CA GLU A 150 27.09 -13.37 -21.30
C GLU A 150 26.24 -14.42 -22.03
N LYS A 151 26.16 -15.63 -21.46
CA LYS A 151 25.28 -16.68 -21.99
C LYS A 151 23.81 -16.29 -21.92
N ILE A 152 23.36 -15.66 -20.82
CA ILE A 152 21.99 -15.10 -20.71
C ILE A 152 21.78 -14.02 -21.77
N THR A 153 22.73 -13.10 -21.95
CA THR A 153 22.64 -12.01 -22.95
C THR A 153 22.46 -12.57 -24.36
N THR A 154 23.25 -13.59 -24.70
CA THR A 154 23.17 -14.28 -26.01
C THR A 154 21.79 -14.91 -26.20
N LEU A 155 21.29 -15.65 -25.21
CA LEU A 155 19.95 -16.24 -25.25
C LEU A 155 18.85 -15.18 -25.32
N ALA A 156 18.97 -14.10 -24.54
CA ALA A 156 18.00 -13.01 -24.52
C ALA A 156 17.89 -12.32 -25.87
N SER A 157 19.01 -12.04 -26.53
CA SER A 157 19.03 -11.45 -27.88
C SER A 157 18.31 -12.33 -28.91
N SER A 158 18.42 -13.65 -28.79
CA SER A 158 17.70 -14.60 -29.65
C SER A 158 16.18 -14.64 -29.38
N LEU A 159 15.76 -14.34 -28.15
CA LEU A 159 14.36 -14.43 -27.71
C LEU A 159 13.58 -13.13 -27.90
N ARG A 160 14.21 -11.96 -27.69
CA ARG A 160 13.56 -10.64 -27.75
C ARG A 160 14.11 -9.68 -28.82
N GLY A 161 15.14 -10.07 -29.57
CA GLY A 161 15.82 -9.21 -30.57
C GLY A 161 16.65 -8.08 -29.95
N ASP A 162 17.08 -7.10 -30.75
CA ASP A 162 17.93 -5.94 -30.33
C ASP A 162 17.22 -4.92 -29.38
N LYS A 163 16.01 -5.22 -28.89
CA LYS A 163 15.21 -4.31 -28.04
C LYS A 163 15.49 -4.43 -26.54
N LEU A 164 16.53 -5.15 -26.14
CA LEU A 164 16.91 -5.29 -24.73
C LEU A 164 17.48 -3.97 -24.20
N GLY A 165 16.90 -3.46 -23.12
CA GLY A 165 17.55 -2.44 -22.31
C GLY A 165 18.87 -3.02 -21.79
N MET A 166 19.97 -2.30 -22.00
CA MET A 166 21.30 -2.80 -21.62
C MET A 166 21.53 -2.77 -20.10
N GLU A 167 20.69 -2.07 -19.33
CA GLU A 167 20.74 -2.04 -17.87
C GLU A 167 19.38 -2.42 -17.27
N VAL A 168 19.37 -3.51 -16.49
CA VAL A 168 18.24 -4.02 -15.73
C VAL A 168 18.38 -3.53 -14.30
N MET A 169 17.53 -2.56 -13.94
CA MET A 169 17.40 -2.05 -12.58
C MET A 169 16.50 -2.99 -11.78
N ILE A 170 17.06 -3.56 -10.72
CA ILE A 170 16.43 -4.56 -9.86
C ILE A 170 16.06 -3.90 -8.53
N PRO A 171 14.78 -3.60 -8.27
CA PRO A 171 14.36 -2.96 -7.02
C PRO A 171 14.53 -3.90 -5.83
N VAL A 172 15.14 -3.37 -4.77
CA VAL A 172 15.39 -4.07 -3.51
C VAL A 172 14.87 -3.24 -2.35
N ARG A 173 14.14 -3.86 -1.42
CA ARG A 173 13.76 -3.27 -0.13
C ARG A 173 14.34 -4.09 0.99
N VAL A 174 14.62 -3.44 2.12
CA VAL A 174 15.03 -4.13 3.34
C VAL A 174 13.85 -4.16 4.30
N LEU A 175 13.55 -5.34 4.85
CA LEU A 175 12.57 -5.54 5.91
C LEU A 175 13.30 -5.60 7.26
N TYR A 176 13.07 -4.59 8.09
CA TYR A 176 13.45 -4.59 9.50
C TYR A 176 12.26 -5.06 10.32
N GLN A 177 12.30 -6.32 10.75
CA GLN A 177 11.24 -6.95 11.53
C GLN A 177 11.80 -7.43 12.86
N ALA A 178 11.13 -7.11 13.96
CA ALA A 178 11.41 -7.69 15.26
C ALA A 178 11.05 -9.18 15.27
N ARG A 179 12.03 -10.07 15.53
CA ARG A 179 11.83 -11.52 15.50
C ARG A 179 11.53 -12.04 16.90
N GLN A 180 10.26 -12.36 17.12
CA GLN A 180 9.71 -13.13 18.25
C GLN A 180 10.05 -12.63 19.68
N PRO A 181 9.08 -12.64 20.61
CA PRO A 181 9.29 -12.19 22.00
C PRO A 181 10.14 -13.13 22.88
N PHE A 182 10.91 -14.07 22.31
CA PHE A 182 11.59 -15.15 23.05
C PHE A 182 13.10 -15.27 22.81
N SER A 183 13.74 -14.34 22.09
CA SER A 183 15.21 -14.27 22.08
C SER A 183 15.69 -13.78 23.46
N VAL A 184 16.61 -14.54 24.08
CA VAL A 184 17.15 -14.27 25.44
C VAL A 184 18.10 -13.05 25.43
N ILE A 185 18.46 -12.56 24.25
CA ILE A 185 19.31 -11.40 24.00
C ILE A 185 18.39 -10.36 23.42
N GLY A 186 18.02 -9.36 24.22
CA GLY A 186 17.00 -8.37 23.85
C GLY A 186 17.22 -7.79 22.47
N ASP A 187 16.25 -8.03 21.59
CA ASP A 187 16.17 -7.44 20.26
C ASP A 187 16.48 -5.93 20.36
N ARG A 188 17.50 -5.45 19.65
CA ARG A 188 17.78 -4.01 19.48
C ARG A 188 17.39 -3.55 18.07
N PRO A 189 16.10 -3.67 17.69
CA PRO A 189 15.64 -3.35 16.32
C PRO A 189 15.87 -1.87 15.95
N VAL A 190 16.19 -1.06 16.95
CA VAL A 190 16.49 0.36 16.88
C VAL A 190 17.87 0.64 16.29
N GLU A 191 18.92 -0.06 16.73
CA GLU A 191 20.31 0.12 16.25
C GLU A 191 20.46 -0.29 14.78
N ASP A 192 19.69 -1.31 14.42
CA ASP A 192 19.54 -1.87 13.09
C ASP A 192 18.96 -0.87 12.10
N LEU A 193 17.93 -0.15 12.51
CA LEU A 193 17.29 0.88 11.70
C LEU A 193 18.25 2.04 11.43
N VAL A 194 19.01 2.47 12.44
CA VAL A 194 20.06 3.50 12.30
C VAL A 194 21.16 3.04 11.35
N THR A 195 21.56 1.78 11.44
CA THR A 195 22.55 1.18 10.53
C THR A 195 22.02 1.12 9.10
N GLY A 196 20.74 0.78 8.91
CA GLY A 196 20.06 0.83 7.61
C GLY A 196 20.04 2.23 7.00
N ALA A 197 19.65 3.23 7.76
CA ALA A 197 19.59 4.61 7.29
C ALA A 197 20.98 5.16 6.90
N ARG A 198 22.02 4.80 7.66
CA ARG A 198 23.41 5.11 7.29
C ARG A 198 23.82 4.42 5.99
N ALA A 199 23.47 3.15 5.82
CA ALA A 199 23.75 2.41 4.59
C ALA A 199 23.05 3.02 3.37
N GLU A 200 21.77 3.40 3.48
CA GLU A 200 21.05 4.08 2.40
C GLU A 200 21.75 5.38 1.96
N ARG A 201 22.23 6.18 2.92
CA ARG A 201 22.95 7.43 2.64
C ARG A 201 24.25 7.15 1.89
N MET A 202 25.04 6.18 2.34
CA MET A 202 26.29 5.81 1.69
C MET A 202 26.08 5.27 0.28
N VAL A 203 25.07 4.41 0.07
CA VAL A 203 24.72 3.91 -1.26
C VAL A 203 24.41 5.08 -2.18
N LYS A 204 23.65 6.09 -1.73
CA LYS A 204 23.38 7.29 -2.54
C LYS A 204 24.63 8.11 -2.85
N GLU A 205 25.51 8.32 -1.87
CA GLU A 205 26.73 9.13 -2.02
C GLU A 205 27.75 8.47 -2.97
N GLN A 206 27.88 7.15 -2.92
CA GLN A 206 28.82 6.39 -3.73
C GLN A 206 28.24 5.99 -5.10
N TRP A 207 26.93 6.15 -5.31
CA TRP A 207 26.27 5.82 -6.57
C TRP A 207 26.41 6.93 -7.61
N GLU A 208 27.45 6.85 -8.43
CA GLU A 208 27.59 7.64 -9.66
C GLU A 208 26.91 6.90 -10.84
N PRO A 209 25.96 7.53 -11.57
CA PRO A 209 25.49 6.97 -12.82
C PRO A 209 26.63 7.00 -13.84
N SER A 210 27.26 5.84 -14.06
CA SER A 210 28.38 5.70 -15.00
C SER A 210 27.95 6.14 -16.40
N SER A 211 28.61 7.17 -16.93
CA SER A 211 28.38 7.75 -18.26
C SER A 211 29.20 7.11 -19.39
N GLU A 212 30.07 6.15 -19.07
CA GLU A 212 30.86 5.43 -20.08
C GLU A 212 30.21 4.09 -20.42
N MET A 213 29.62 4.07 -21.61
CA MET A 213 28.86 2.95 -22.17
C MET A 213 29.74 2.21 -23.17
N GLU A 214 30.53 1.26 -22.68
CA GLU A 214 31.14 0.23 -23.52
C GLU A 214 30.47 -1.12 -23.23
N SER A 215 30.10 -1.81 -24.32
CA SER A 215 29.67 -3.22 -24.42
C SER A 215 28.17 -3.49 -24.58
N ARG A 216 27.88 -4.35 -25.57
CA ARG A 216 26.59 -4.96 -25.96
C ARG A 216 26.04 -5.96 -24.92
N SER A 217 26.50 -5.90 -23.67
CA SER A 217 26.22 -6.90 -22.63
C SER A 217 25.14 -6.41 -21.67
N LEU A 218 24.25 -7.31 -21.25
CA LEU A 218 23.22 -7.00 -20.25
C LEU A 218 23.89 -6.73 -18.90
N ARG A 219 23.56 -5.61 -18.25
CA ARG A 219 24.02 -5.24 -16.91
C ARG A 219 22.86 -5.34 -15.93
N CYS A 220 23.07 -5.99 -14.80
CA CYS A 220 22.11 -6.04 -13.70
C CYS A 220 22.60 -5.19 -12.54
N VAL A 221 21.71 -4.38 -11.98
CA VAL A 221 22.02 -3.45 -10.90
C VAL A 221 20.92 -3.48 -9.86
N PHE A 222 21.25 -3.66 -8.59
CA PHE A 222 20.33 -3.48 -7.49
C PHE A 222 20.13 -2.00 -7.16
N VAL A 223 18.87 -1.61 -7.01
CA VAL A 223 18.47 -0.25 -6.64
C VAL A 223 17.69 -0.31 -5.34
N LEU A 224 18.20 0.39 -4.33
CA LEU A 224 17.60 0.42 -3.01
C LEU A 224 16.36 1.33 -2.99
N GLU A 225 15.22 0.74 -2.71
CA GLU A 225 13.96 1.43 -2.42
C GLU A 225 13.83 1.68 -0.89
N PRO A 226 12.99 2.64 -0.47
CA PRO A 226 12.76 2.92 0.95
C PRO A 226 12.45 1.66 1.78
N MET A 227 13.08 1.54 2.95
CA MET A 227 12.97 0.38 3.83
C MET A 227 11.58 0.20 4.48
N ILE A 228 11.32 -1.00 5.00
CA ILE A 228 10.15 -1.32 5.83
C ILE A 228 10.58 -1.45 7.29
N ALA A 229 9.92 -0.70 8.18
CA ALA A 229 10.08 -0.83 9.63
C ALA A 229 8.83 -1.50 10.22
N ASP A 230 8.98 -2.74 10.72
CA ASP A 230 7.88 -3.56 11.20
C ASP A 230 8.00 -3.87 12.70
N PHE A 231 7.21 -3.15 13.50
CA PHE A 231 7.17 -3.28 14.95
C PHE A 231 5.83 -3.86 15.45
N ALA A 232 5.10 -4.62 14.63
CA ALA A 232 3.79 -5.16 15.00
C ALA A 232 3.80 -6.02 16.29
N ASN A 233 4.94 -6.68 16.57
CA ASN A 233 5.08 -7.63 17.68
C ASN A 233 5.77 -7.06 18.93
N LEU A 234 6.13 -5.77 18.93
CA LEU A 234 6.87 -5.15 20.04
C LEU A 234 6.04 -4.12 20.78
N ALA A 235 6.29 -4.02 22.08
CA ALA A 235 5.89 -2.85 22.83
C ALA A 235 6.76 -1.66 22.42
N VAL A 236 6.19 -0.46 22.44
CA VAL A 236 6.89 0.76 22.11
C VAL A 236 7.75 1.19 23.30
N HIS A 237 9.06 1.19 23.11
CA HIS A 237 10.08 1.64 24.06
C HIS A 237 10.54 3.08 23.77
N ALA A 238 11.15 3.74 24.75
CA ALA A 238 11.58 5.14 24.63
C ALA A 238 12.69 5.35 23.59
N ASP A 239 13.64 4.43 23.52
CA ASP A 239 14.75 4.41 22.55
C ASP A 239 14.26 4.23 21.10
N MET A 240 13.26 3.37 20.90
CA MET A 240 12.58 3.18 19.61
C MET A 240 11.91 4.48 19.14
N ILE A 241 11.22 5.18 20.05
CA ILE A 241 10.59 6.46 19.75
C ILE A 241 11.65 7.49 19.35
N GLU A 242 12.69 7.66 20.18
CA GLU A 242 13.76 8.63 19.91
C GLU A 242 14.42 8.39 18.55
N THR A 243 14.70 7.13 18.23
CA THR A 243 15.35 6.77 16.97
C THR A 243 14.43 6.97 15.78
N LEU A 244 13.18 6.51 15.84
CA LEU A 244 12.24 6.71 14.73
C LEU A 244 12.01 8.20 14.49
N SER A 245 11.85 8.99 15.56
CA SER A 245 11.74 10.45 15.48
C SER A 245 12.96 11.10 14.85
N ALA A 246 14.18 10.69 15.23
CA ALA A 246 15.42 11.20 14.66
C ALA A 246 15.52 10.87 13.16
N LEU A 247 15.26 9.61 12.77
CA LEU A 247 15.34 9.19 11.36
C LEU A 247 14.31 9.92 10.49
N VAL A 248 13.08 10.08 10.97
CA VAL A 248 12.06 10.85 10.25
C VAL A 248 12.46 12.33 10.17
N SER A 249 13.03 12.90 11.23
CA SER A 249 13.52 14.28 11.21
C SER A 249 14.64 14.48 10.20
N ASP A 250 15.55 13.52 10.10
CA ASP A 250 16.68 13.45 9.15
C ASP A 250 16.25 13.13 7.71
N ASN A 251 14.95 13.12 7.42
CA ASN A 251 14.39 12.83 6.11
C ASN A 251 14.74 11.43 5.58
N VAL A 252 14.83 10.42 6.46
CA VAL A 252 14.86 9.01 6.08
C VAL A 252 13.46 8.61 5.61
N TRP A 253 13.40 7.83 4.53
CA TRP A 253 12.16 7.44 3.87
C TRP A 253 11.84 5.98 4.15
N PHE A 254 10.56 5.70 4.40
CA PHE A 254 10.07 4.36 4.68
C PHE A 254 8.95 4.02 3.71
N SER A 255 8.96 2.81 3.13
CA SER A 255 7.83 2.35 2.33
C SER A 255 6.66 1.92 3.20
N ARG A 256 6.96 1.37 4.39
CA ARG A 256 5.97 1.01 5.41
C ARG A 256 6.54 1.18 6.82
N VAL A 257 5.73 1.75 7.71
CA VAL A 257 5.98 1.76 9.15
C VAL A 257 4.80 1.10 9.85
N THR A 258 5.05 0.02 10.57
CA THR A 258 4.03 -0.71 11.34
C THR A 258 4.27 -0.52 12.83
N LEU A 259 3.26 -0.05 13.56
CA LEU A 259 3.33 0.26 14.99
C LEU A 259 2.21 -0.44 15.75
N TYR A 260 2.57 -1.13 16.83
CA TYR A 260 1.61 -1.54 17.84
C TYR A 260 1.63 -0.55 19.00
N LEU A 261 0.56 0.23 19.17
CA LEU A 261 0.50 1.32 20.17
C LEU A 261 0.28 0.81 21.59
N ARG A 262 1.21 -0.04 22.06
CA ARG A 262 1.31 -0.54 23.43
C ARG A 262 2.65 -0.10 24.00
N LEU A 263 2.65 0.95 24.84
CA LEU A 263 3.88 1.39 25.52
C LEU A 263 4.39 0.31 26.48
N ASP A 264 5.71 0.18 26.56
CA ASP A 264 6.39 -0.72 27.50
C ASP A 264 6.00 -0.42 28.96
N PRO A 265 5.79 -1.44 29.83
CA PRO A 265 5.43 -1.21 31.22
C PRO A 265 6.40 -0.35 32.01
N LYS A 266 7.72 -0.37 31.70
CA LYS A 266 8.70 0.48 32.38
C LYS A 266 8.53 1.94 31.97
N LEU A 267 8.24 2.19 30.69
CA LEU A 267 7.91 3.53 30.22
C LEU A 267 6.61 4.01 30.87
N LYS A 268 5.58 3.16 30.96
CA LYS A 268 4.31 3.48 31.62
C LYS A 268 4.42 3.76 33.13
N ALA A 269 5.48 3.32 33.79
CA ALA A 269 5.69 3.58 35.21
C ALA A 269 5.84 5.08 35.52
N ASP A 270 6.40 5.85 34.57
CA ASP A 270 6.41 7.31 34.62
C ASP A 270 5.35 7.86 33.65
N GLN A 271 4.22 8.27 34.22
CA GLN A 271 3.08 8.76 33.45
C GLN A 271 3.42 10.02 32.62
N LEU A 272 4.29 10.89 33.12
CA LEU A 272 4.66 12.11 32.41
C LEU A 272 5.58 11.79 31.24
N LEU A 273 6.61 10.97 31.49
CA LEU A 273 7.52 10.51 30.44
C LEU A 273 6.78 9.72 29.36
N ALA A 274 5.89 8.80 29.74
CA ALA A 274 5.07 8.03 28.81
C ALA A 274 4.24 8.94 27.90
N LYS A 275 3.59 9.96 28.48
CA LYS A 275 2.80 10.95 27.73
C LYS A 275 3.66 11.73 26.73
N ASN A 276 4.82 12.24 27.17
CA ASN A 276 5.72 13.02 26.31
C ASN A 276 6.29 12.16 25.18
N LYS A 277 6.71 10.93 25.48
CA LYS A 277 7.22 9.99 24.48
C LYS A 277 6.14 9.55 23.49
N PHE A 278 4.92 9.28 23.96
CA PHE A 278 3.81 8.98 23.05
C PHE A 278 3.53 10.14 22.10
N GLY A 279 3.47 11.38 22.63
CA GLY A 279 3.31 12.59 21.83
C GLY A 279 4.42 12.72 20.76
N GLN A 280 5.68 12.56 21.18
CA GLN A 280 6.85 12.57 20.28
C GLN A 280 6.71 11.54 19.14
N LEU A 281 6.23 10.33 19.44
CA LEU A 281 6.03 9.30 18.42
C LEU A 281 4.99 9.72 17.38
N VAL A 282 3.81 10.15 17.82
CA VAL A 282 2.71 10.48 16.90
C VAL A 282 2.97 11.75 16.10
N SER A 283 3.62 12.77 16.68
CA SER A 283 4.04 13.97 15.93
C SER A 283 5.12 13.67 14.90
N SER A 284 6.00 12.71 15.16
CA SER A 284 7.01 12.29 14.20
C SER A 284 6.37 11.54 13.03
N VAL A 285 5.48 10.59 13.32
CA VAL A 285 4.81 9.77 12.30
C VAL A 285 3.84 10.59 11.46
N PHE A 286 3.10 11.52 12.08
CA PHE A 286 2.08 12.37 11.42
C PHE A 286 2.49 13.85 11.41
N ASP A 287 3.75 14.13 11.11
CA ASP A 287 4.30 15.49 11.10
C ASP A 287 3.54 16.39 10.11
N SER A 288 3.34 17.65 10.49
CA SER A 288 2.74 18.70 9.65
C SER A 288 3.66 19.24 8.56
N THR A 289 4.92 18.80 8.52
CA THR A 289 5.93 19.27 7.58
C THR A 289 6.10 18.30 6.42
N ARG A 290 5.88 18.79 5.20
CA ARG A 290 6.19 18.03 3.98
C ARG A 290 7.66 18.14 3.62
N ARG A 291 8.42 17.05 3.80
CA ARG A 291 9.84 16.99 3.41
C ARG A 291 10.03 16.72 1.92
N SER A 292 11.14 17.22 1.37
CA SER A 292 11.46 17.15 -0.05
C SER A 292 11.94 15.74 -0.46
N PRO A 293 11.38 15.14 -1.54
CA PRO A 293 11.87 13.88 -2.09
C PRO A 293 13.29 13.95 -2.65
N GLN A 294 13.75 15.15 -3.05
CA GLN A 294 15.11 15.32 -3.58
C GLN A 294 16.20 15.08 -2.52
N LEU A 295 15.87 15.37 -1.26
CA LEU A 295 16.78 15.22 -0.13
C LEU A 295 16.83 13.76 0.39
N ALA A 296 15.90 12.89 0.00
CA ALA A 296 15.84 11.50 0.45
C ALA A 296 17.03 10.66 -0.05
N SER A 297 17.48 9.69 0.76
CA SER A 297 18.56 8.77 0.38
C SER A 297 18.14 7.75 -0.68
N THR A 298 16.87 7.34 -0.67
CA THR A 298 16.32 6.31 -1.55
C THR A 298 15.24 6.88 -2.48
N LYS A 299 14.95 6.15 -3.56
CA LYS A 299 13.89 6.50 -4.52
C LYS A 299 13.07 5.26 -4.85
N TYR A 300 11.77 5.45 -5.09
CA TYR A 300 10.92 4.39 -5.62
C TYR A 300 11.21 4.17 -7.10
N CYS A 301 11.37 2.92 -7.53
CA CYS A 301 11.56 2.58 -8.94
C CYS A 301 10.25 2.64 -9.76
N SER A 302 9.09 2.68 -9.09
CA SER A 302 7.76 2.80 -9.71
C SER A 302 7.26 4.24 -9.76
N GLU A 303 6.63 4.62 -10.87
CA GLU A 303 6.03 5.94 -11.09
C GLU A 303 4.91 6.23 -10.06
N GLY A 304 5.11 7.23 -9.20
CA GLY A 304 4.13 7.70 -8.22
C GLY A 304 4.73 8.69 -7.23
N VAL A 305 4.00 9.76 -6.88
CA VAL A 305 4.43 10.72 -5.86
C VAL A 305 4.20 10.11 -4.47
N SER A 306 5.17 9.36 -3.96
CA SER A 306 5.16 8.90 -2.56
C SER A 306 5.55 10.03 -1.61
N LEU A 307 5.09 9.94 -0.37
CA LEU A 307 5.58 10.79 0.72
C LEU A 307 6.65 10.05 1.52
N GLN A 308 7.23 10.74 2.50
CA GLN A 308 8.29 10.22 3.36
C GLN A 308 7.94 8.86 3.97
N LEU A 309 6.69 8.69 4.40
CA LEU A 309 6.14 7.44 4.90
C LEU A 309 5.11 6.93 3.89
N GLY A 310 5.41 5.83 3.20
CA GLY A 310 4.56 5.28 2.14
C GLY A 310 3.20 4.79 2.65
N THR A 311 3.23 3.83 3.58
CA THR A 311 2.06 3.36 4.36
C THR A 311 2.39 3.39 5.84
N VAL A 312 1.48 3.90 6.65
CA VAL A 312 1.56 3.77 8.11
C VAL A 312 0.48 2.79 8.56
N VAL A 313 0.87 1.76 9.30
CA VAL A 313 -0.03 0.75 9.86
C VAL A 313 0.01 0.89 11.38
N VAL A 314 -1.16 1.12 11.97
CA VAL A 314 -1.29 1.38 13.40
C VAL A 314 -2.28 0.38 13.99
N TYR A 315 -1.79 -0.45 14.90
CA TYR A 315 -2.62 -1.32 15.72
C TYR A 315 -2.90 -0.61 17.06
N CYS A 316 -4.13 -0.13 17.23
CA CYS A 316 -4.55 0.54 18.45
C CYS A 316 -4.84 -0.50 19.54
N TYR A 317 -4.03 -0.50 20.60
CA TYR A 317 -4.23 -1.40 21.74
C TYR A 317 -5.52 -1.04 22.50
N ASN A 318 -6.27 -2.07 22.94
CA ASN A 318 -7.55 -1.91 23.65
C ASN A 318 -7.45 -0.99 24.89
N SER A 319 -6.27 -0.88 25.50
CA SER A 319 -6.03 -0.05 26.68
C SER A 319 -5.40 1.32 26.39
N LEU A 320 -5.48 1.84 25.15
CA LEU A 320 -5.17 3.23 24.86
C LEU A 320 -6.09 4.14 25.70
N THR A 321 -5.48 5.05 26.46
CA THR A 321 -6.21 6.05 27.24
C THR A 321 -6.88 7.06 26.31
N SER A 322 -7.91 7.77 26.79
CA SER A 322 -8.54 8.84 26.00
C SER A 322 -7.50 9.86 25.54
N LEU A 323 -6.63 10.34 26.43
CA LEU A 323 -5.60 11.33 26.11
C LEU A 323 -4.60 10.87 25.04
N GLU A 324 -4.18 9.61 25.05
CA GLU A 324 -3.32 9.05 24.00
C GLU A 324 -4.07 8.99 22.65
N PHE A 325 -5.36 8.64 22.68
CA PHE A 325 -6.19 8.63 21.49
C PHE A 325 -6.43 10.04 20.92
N GLU A 326 -6.64 11.04 21.80
CA GLU A 326 -6.74 12.46 21.42
C GLU A 326 -5.45 12.94 20.76
N ALA A 327 -4.29 12.66 21.38
CA ALA A 327 -2.97 12.99 20.85
C ALA A 327 -2.72 12.37 19.46
N LEU A 328 -3.09 11.10 19.28
CA LEU A 328 -3.00 10.44 17.98
C LEU A 328 -3.88 11.14 16.92
N CYS A 329 -5.15 11.40 17.25
CA CYS A 329 -6.10 12.03 16.35
C CYS A 329 -5.74 13.49 16.00
N SER A 330 -5.28 14.25 16.98
CA SER A 330 -4.85 15.64 16.76
C SER A 330 -3.56 15.75 15.95
N ALA A 331 -2.67 14.74 15.97
CA ALA A 331 -1.53 14.68 15.05
C ALA A 331 -1.98 14.35 13.60
N MET A 332 -2.86 13.36 13.43
CA MET A 332 -3.35 12.91 12.12
C MET A 332 -4.03 14.01 11.29
N VAL A 333 -4.74 14.95 11.94
CA VAL A 333 -5.46 16.03 11.26
C VAL A 333 -4.54 16.96 10.45
N THR A 334 -3.26 17.04 10.83
CA THR A 334 -2.25 17.88 10.17
C THR A 334 -1.21 17.09 9.38
N ASN A 335 -1.38 15.78 9.25
CA ASN A 335 -0.39 14.89 8.63
C ASN A 335 0.05 15.34 7.22
N GLN A 336 1.36 15.44 6.99
CA GLN A 336 1.98 15.70 5.68
C GLN A 336 3.03 14.66 5.28
N THR A 337 3.19 13.59 6.07
CA THR A 337 4.22 12.56 5.90
C THR A 337 3.72 11.30 5.22
N THR A 338 2.42 10.98 5.33
CA THR A 338 1.82 9.77 4.73
C THR A 338 0.57 10.05 3.90
N LYS A 339 0.34 9.24 2.86
CA LYS A 339 -0.90 9.21 2.06
C LYS A 339 -1.82 8.04 2.39
N ARG A 340 -1.26 6.95 2.93
CA ARG A 340 -1.96 5.68 3.18
C ARG A 340 -1.86 5.33 4.65
N LEU A 341 -3.01 5.11 5.27
CA LEU A 341 -3.13 4.78 6.68
C LEU A 341 -3.97 3.52 6.83
N SER A 342 -3.45 2.53 7.55
CA SER A 342 -4.23 1.40 8.04
C SER A 342 -4.36 1.51 9.56
N LEU A 343 -5.59 1.53 10.06
CA LEU A 343 -5.91 1.59 11.48
C LEU A 343 -6.71 0.34 11.86
N SER A 344 -6.14 -0.48 12.74
CA SER A 344 -6.89 -1.53 13.42
C SER A 344 -7.42 -0.97 14.74
N LEU A 345 -8.76 -0.87 14.85
CA LEU A 345 -9.45 -0.17 15.92
C LEU A 345 -10.33 -1.12 16.73
N TRP A 346 -9.91 -1.50 17.94
CA TRP A 346 -10.81 -2.14 18.88
C TRP A 346 -11.54 -1.10 19.73
N LEU A 347 -12.81 -0.87 19.40
CA LEU A 347 -13.73 -0.02 20.14
C LEU A 347 -14.68 -0.92 20.94
N ASP A 348 -14.62 -0.88 22.27
CA ASP A 348 -15.45 -1.74 23.12
C ASP A 348 -16.94 -1.38 22.93
N PRO A 349 -17.77 -2.30 22.40
CA PRO A 349 -19.20 -2.03 22.18
C PRO A 349 -19.98 -1.77 23.48
N LYS A 350 -19.43 -2.12 24.64
CA LYS A 350 -20.12 -1.97 25.94
C LYS A 350 -19.98 -0.59 26.56
N ASP A 351 -19.08 0.27 26.06
CA ASP A 351 -18.91 1.64 26.54
C ASP A 351 -19.29 2.65 25.45
N ALA A 352 -20.60 2.83 25.27
CA ALA A 352 -21.18 3.72 24.26
C ALA A 352 -20.70 5.18 24.39
N SER A 353 -20.45 5.65 25.62
CA SER A 353 -19.98 7.03 25.87
C SER A 353 -18.54 7.25 25.42
N SER A 354 -17.65 6.28 25.66
CA SER A 354 -16.28 6.32 25.16
C SER A 354 -16.21 6.09 23.64
N SER A 355 -17.09 5.24 23.11
CA SER A 355 -17.17 4.92 21.68
C SER A 355 -17.52 6.17 20.86
N ALA A 356 -18.60 6.86 21.20
CA ALA A 356 -19.04 8.06 20.47
C ALA A 356 -17.97 9.16 20.50
N THR A 357 -17.28 9.33 21.64
CA THR A 357 -16.18 10.30 21.78
C THR A 357 -14.99 9.95 20.88
N ARG A 358 -14.61 8.66 20.81
CA ARG A 358 -13.55 8.19 19.90
C ARG A 358 -13.95 8.37 18.43
N TRP A 359 -15.21 8.13 18.08
CA TRP A 359 -15.72 8.39 16.74
C TRP A 359 -15.73 9.88 16.39
N LYS A 360 -16.07 10.79 17.32
CA LYS A 360 -15.89 12.25 17.11
C LYS A 360 -14.44 12.61 16.80
N TRP A 361 -13.49 12.05 17.54
CA TRP A 361 -12.07 12.26 17.29
C TRP A 361 -11.59 11.72 15.95
N LEU A 362 -12.09 10.56 15.51
CA LEU A 362 -11.81 10.01 14.18
C LEU A 362 -12.42 10.88 13.07
N ALA A 363 -13.65 11.36 13.25
CA ALA A 363 -14.27 12.34 12.34
C ALA A 363 -13.40 13.59 12.21
N TYR A 364 -12.96 14.14 13.35
CA TYR A 364 -12.08 15.31 13.40
C TYR A 364 -10.78 15.06 12.63
N ALA A 365 -10.09 13.95 12.93
CA ALA A 365 -8.77 13.65 12.42
C ALA A 365 -8.73 13.30 10.92
N LEU A 366 -9.76 12.63 10.42
CA LEU A 366 -9.73 11.97 9.10
C LEU A 366 -10.65 12.63 8.07
N PHE A 367 -11.78 13.20 8.50
CA PHE A 367 -12.86 13.61 7.59
C PHE A 367 -13.31 15.06 7.74
N SER A 368 -12.98 15.74 8.83
CA SER A 368 -13.40 17.13 9.09
C SER A 368 -12.92 18.12 8.01
N LYS A 369 -13.52 19.31 8.00
CA LYS A 369 -13.05 20.42 7.15
C LYS A 369 -11.56 20.71 7.34
N ARG A 370 -11.05 20.60 8.58
CA ARG A 370 -9.62 20.77 8.88
C ARG A 370 -8.79 19.65 8.29
N ALA A 371 -9.18 18.38 8.48
CA ALA A 371 -8.46 17.24 7.93
C ALA A 371 -8.33 17.33 6.40
N ARG A 372 -9.42 17.72 5.72
CA ARG A 372 -9.45 17.92 4.25
C ARG A 372 -8.46 18.99 3.78
N ALA A 373 -8.33 20.08 4.54
CA ALA A 373 -7.43 21.19 4.22
C ALA A 373 -5.96 20.91 4.58
N CYS A 374 -5.72 20.23 5.71
CA CYS A 374 -4.41 20.15 6.34
C CYS A 374 -3.74 18.77 6.28
N SER A 375 -4.47 17.71 5.90
CA SER A 375 -3.93 16.34 5.83
C SER A 375 -3.66 15.89 4.40
N ALA A 376 -2.54 15.19 4.23
CA ALA A 376 -2.13 14.56 2.98
C ALA A 376 -2.74 13.16 2.77
N LEU A 377 -3.51 12.66 3.73
CA LEU A 377 -4.17 11.35 3.63
C LEU A 377 -5.11 11.29 2.42
N ARG A 378 -5.08 10.15 1.73
CA ARG A 378 -5.91 9.86 0.56
C ARG A 378 -6.54 8.47 0.60
N SER A 379 -5.86 7.51 1.22
CA SER A 379 -6.34 6.14 1.39
C SER A 379 -6.36 5.75 2.86
N LEU A 380 -7.49 5.21 3.31
CA LEU A 380 -7.71 4.77 4.67
C LEU A 380 -8.24 3.34 4.67
N THR A 381 -7.63 2.48 5.49
CA THR A 381 -8.12 1.14 5.78
C THR A 381 -8.46 1.06 7.26
N LEU A 382 -9.73 0.84 7.59
CA LEU A 382 -10.22 0.62 8.95
C LEU A 382 -10.51 -0.87 9.12
N THR A 383 -9.79 -1.53 10.02
CA THR A 383 -9.99 -2.95 10.34
C THR A 383 -10.34 -3.16 11.80
N SER A 384 -10.89 -4.34 12.10
CA SER A 384 -11.20 -4.78 13.45
C SER A 384 -12.21 -3.91 14.20
N ILE A 385 -13.06 -3.17 13.48
CA ILE A 385 -14.07 -2.27 14.07
C ILE A 385 -14.99 -3.05 15.02
N GLY A 386 -15.08 -2.58 16.28
CA GLY A 386 -15.90 -3.22 17.31
C GLY A 386 -17.37 -2.83 17.30
N SER A 387 -17.69 -1.54 17.05
CA SER A 387 -19.06 -1.01 17.05
C SER A 387 -19.22 0.23 16.14
N MET A 388 -20.37 0.34 15.47
CA MET A 388 -20.83 1.49 14.69
C MET A 388 -22.33 1.70 14.90
N SER A 389 -22.73 2.07 16.12
CA SER A 389 -24.14 2.32 16.41
C SER A 389 -24.65 3.60 15.72
N VAL A 390 -25.97 3.76 15.62
CA VAL A 390 -26.58 5.01 15.12
C VAL A 390 -26.09 6.22 15.91
N ALA A 391 -26.02 6.13 17.24
CA ALA A 391 -25.56 7.23 18.10
C ALA A 391 -24.09 7.58 17.86
N ASP A 392 -23.23 6.58 17.66
CA ASP A 392 -21.83 6.81 17.30
C ASP A 392 -21.73 7.60 15.99
N MET A 393 -22.55 7.22 15.00
CA MET A 393 -22.49 7.80 13.66
C MET A 393 -23.18 9.17 13.57
N GLU A 394 -24.16 9.46 14.41
CA GLU A 394 -24.70 10.81 14.60
C GLU A 394 -23.63 11.75 15.18
N ALA A 395 -22.93 11.31 16.23
CA ALA A 395 -21.84 12.08 16.83
C ALA A 395 -20.67 12.30 15.84
N PHE A 396 -20.33 11.26 15.06
CA PHE A 396 -19.35 11.35 13.97
C PHE A 396 -19.79 12.36 12.90
N ALA A 397 -21.02 12.22 12.39
CA ALA A 397 -21.53 13.07 11.30
C ALA A 397 -21.61 14.54 11.71
N ALA A 398 -21.95 14.84 12.96
CA ALA A 398 -21.96 16.20 13.49
C ALA A 398 -20.61 16.90 13.29
N VAL A 399 -19.49 16.21 13.59
CA VAL A 399 -18.14 16.77 13.42
C VAL A 399 -17.75 16.88 11.94
N VAL A 400 -18.09 15.89 11.10
CA VAL A 400 -17.76 15.91 9.67
C VAL A 400 -18.44 17.06 8.93
N MET A 401 -19.70 17.34 9.28
CA MET A 401 -20.55 18.34 8.65
C MET A 401 -20.41 19.74 9.27
N SER A 402 -19.72 19.88 10.40
CA SER A 402 -19.54 21.16 11.08
C SER A 402 -18.55 22.07 10.34
N GLU A 403 -18.90 23.35 10.23
CA GLU A 403 -17.99 24.42 9.80
C GLU A 403 -16.93 24.74 10.86
N HIS A 404 -17.20 24.37 12.11
CA HIS A 404 -16.41 24.61 13.31
C HIS A 404 -16.14 23.27 14.02
N PRO A 405 -15.29 22.40 13.41
CA PRO A 405 -15.15 21.02 13.86
C PRO A 405 -14.48 20.89 15.23
N GLU A 406 -13.63 21.85 15.63
CA GLU A 406 -13.06 21.88 16.98
C GLU A 406 -14.13 22.12 18.05
N GLU A 407 -15.00 23.11 17.85
CA GLU A 407 -16.08 23.41 18.80
C GLU A 407 -17.08 22.26 18.92
N GLU A 408 -17.45 21.61 17.82
CA GLU A 408 -18.34 20.44 17.82
C GLU A 408 -17.70 19.21 18.49
N LEU A 409 -16.38 19.03 18.32
CA LEU A 409 -15.62 17.96 18.96
C LEU A 409 -15.68 18.08 20.50
N PHE A 410 -15.55 19.29 21.03
CA PHE A 410 -15.54 19.55 22.48
C PHE A 410 -16.91 19.98 23.05
N GLY A 411 -17.93 20.15 22.21
CA GLY A 411 -19.25 20.62 22.62
C GLY A 411 -19.25 22.05 23.15
N THR A 412 -18.33 22.91 22.66
CA THR A 412 -18.21 24.30 23.08
C THR A 412 -18.95 25.24 22.14
N SER A 413 -19.29 26.45 22.60
CA SER A 413 -19.88 27.48 21.75
C SER A 413 -18.82 28.09 20.82
N CYS A 414 -19.24 28.51 19.62
CA CYS A 414 -18.40 29.28 18.73
C CYS A 414 -17.87 30.54 19.42
N GLY A 415 -16.57 30.80 19.24
CA GLY A 415 -15.93 32.02 19.74
C GLY A 415 -16.37 33.27 18.97
N GLN A 416 -16.01 34.44 19.50
CA GLN A 416 -16.17 35.71 18.77
C GLN A 416 -15.18 35.80 17.60
N ILE A 417 -14.04 35.11 17.72
CA ILE A 417 -13.05 34.97 16.67
C ILE A 417 -13.10 33.55 16.12
N ASN A 418 -13.19 33.44 14.80
CA ASN A 418 -13.07 32.17 14.10
C ASN A 418 -11.74 31.48 14.45
N GLY A 419 -11.73 30.15 14.48
CA GLY A 419 -10.51 29.40 14.71
C GLY A 419 -9.40 29.80 13.73
N ARG A 420 -8.16 29.91 14.23
CA ARG A 420 -6.99 30.34 13.44
C ARG A 420 -5.83 29.39 13.67
N ASN A 421 -5.01 29.21 12.64
CA ASN A 421 -3.74 28.51 12.80
C ASN A 421 -2.71 29.44 13.47
N ALA A 422 -1.90 28.87 14.35
CA ALA A 422 -0.86 29.59 15.06
C ALA A 422 0.39 28.72 15.29
N ILE A 423 1.52 29.39 15.50
CA ILE A 423 2.73 28.78 16.04
C ILE A 423 2.71 28.96 17.55
N PHE A 424 2.91 27.88 18.29
CA PHE A 424 3.22 27.97 19.72
C PHE A 424 4.69 28.27 19.92
N ILE A 425 5.00 29.35 20.65
CA ILE A 425 6.38 29.81 20.87
C ILE A 425 7.16 28.76 21.67
N GLN A 426 8.42 28.56 21.29
CA GLN A 426 9.34 27.64 21.99
C GLN A 426 9.53 28.05 23.45
N GLY A 427 9.54 27.07 24.37
CA GLY A 427 9.75 27.31 25.81
C GLY A 427 8.54 27.93 26.51
N ALA A 428 7.41 28.10 25.82
CA ALA A 428 6.19 28.58 26.43
C ALA A 428 5.46 27.48 27.20
N THR A 429 4.73 27.88 28.25
CA THR A 429 3.93 26.98 29.08
C THR A 429 2.52 26.79 28.51
N MET A 430 2.04 25.55 28.52
CA MET A 430 0.65 25.17 28.23
C MET A 430 0.05 24.39 29.40
N CYS A 431 -1.28 24.45 29.56
CA CYS A 431 -2.01 23.66 30.53
C CYS A 431 -2.92 22.67 29.79
N ARG A 432 -2.92 21.39 30.17
CA ARG A 432 -3.90 20.43 29.64
C ARG A 432 -5.23 20.58 30.36
N SER A 433 -6.33 20.59 29.63
CA SER A 433 -7.66 20.87 30.19
C SER A 433 -8.22 19.72 31.05
N SER A 434 -7.67 18.51 30.97
CA SER A 434 -8.18 17.31 31.65
C SER A 434 -7.64 17.08 33.06
N ASP A 435 -6.52 17.70 33.42
CA ASP A 435 -5.91 17.51 34.73
C ASP A 435 -6.45 18.63 35.64
N GLU A 436 -7.39 18.31 36.55
CA GLU A 436 -7.91 19.23 37.58
C GLU A 436 -6.78 19.86 38.45
N THR A 437 -5.55 19.35 38.32
CA THR A 437 -4.34 19.84 38.98
C THR A 437 -3.56 20.92 38.21
N GLY A 438 -4.00 21.32 37.00
CA GLY A 438 -3.48 22.51 36.31
C GLY A 438 -1.95 22.53 36.11
N ARG A 439 -1.30 21.38 35.98
CA ARG A 439 0.16 21.33 35.79
C ARG A 439 0.52 21.91 34.42
N ALA A 440 1.23 23.03 34.46
CA ALA A 440 1.83 23.62 33.28
C ALA A 440 2.95 22.70 32.74
N LEU A 441 2.92 22.45 31.44
CA LEU A 441 3.95 21.73 30.70
C LEU A 441 4.67 22.74 29.79
N GLU A 442 5.99 22.69 29.77
CA GLU A 442 6.80 23.47 28.84
C GLU A 442 7.05 22.64 27.57
N LEU A 443 6.84 23.24 26.40
CA LEU A 443 7.22 22.63 25.13
C LEU A 443 8.63 23.07 24.74
N GLU A 444 9.51 22.10 24.51
CA GLU A 444 10.92 22.34 24.15
C GLU A 444 11.09 22.80 22.69
N LEU A 445 10.06 22.60 21.84
CA LEU A 445 10.09 22.93 20.41
C LEU A 445 8.87 23.77 20.02
N PRO A 446 9.03 24.73 19.08
CA PRO A 446 7.91 25.51 18.58
C PRO A 446 7.00 24.65 17.70
N THR A 447 5.71 24.57 18.03
CA THR A 447 4.74 23.77 17.26
C THR A 447 4.05 24.65 16.22
N SER A 448 4.26 24.36 14.94
CA SER A 448 3.83 25.19 13.82
C SER A 448 2.37 25.06 13.40
N SER A 449 1.61 24.13 13.98
CA SER A 449 0.32 23.65 13.47
C SER A 449 -0.81 23.68 14.51
N VAL A 450 -0.70 24.55 15.51
CA VAL A 450 -1.72 24.73 16.57
C VAL A 450 -2.97 25.39 16.01
N ARG A 451 -4.15 24.95 16.47
CA ARG A 451 -5.44 25.55 16.13
C ARG A 451 -6.12 26.14 17.35
N THR A 452 -6.47 27.41 17.30
CA THR A 452 -7.37 28.02 18.29
C THR A 452 -8.83 27.70 17.98
N PHE A 453 -9.66 27.60 19.00
CA PHE A 453 -11.12 27.47 18.89
C PHE A 453 -11.80 28.13 20.10
N SER A 454 -13.10 28.43 19.99
CA SER A 454 -13.86 29.13 21.06
C SER A 454 -13.19 30.42 21.57
N ASP A 455 -12.42 31.12 20.72
CA ASP A 455 -11.67 32.32 21.08
C ASP A 455 -12.60 33.55 21.18
N ASP A 456 -12.68 34.16 22.36
CA ASP A 456 -13.46 35.39 22.61
C ASP A 456 -12.73 36.68 22.21
N GLY A 457 -11.45 36.58 21.81
CA GLY A 457 -10.60 37.69 21.45
C GLY A 457 -10.09 38.57 22.59
N GLN A 458 -10.48 38.29 23.83
CA GLN A 458 -10.18 39.13 25.00
C GLN A 458 -9.47 38.36 26.10
N SER A 459 -9.82 37.09 26.31
CA SER A 459 -9.24 36.24 27.35
C SER A 459 -7.74 36.04 27.14
N GLU A 460 -7.01 36.03 28.26
CA GLU A 460 -5.58 35.75 28.28
C GLU A 460 -5.31 34.31 27.85
N TRP A 461 -6.16 33.37 28.29
CA TRP A 461 -6.07 31.95 27.96
C TRP A 461 -7.01 31.62 26.81
N VAL A 462 -6.50 30.84 25.86
CA VAL A 462 -7.21 30.43 24.65
C VAL A 462 -7.17 28.92 24.56
N ASP A 463 -8.33 28.32 24.28
CA ASP A 463 -8.45 26.90 23.96
C ASP A 463 -7.78 26.60 22.61
N VAL A 464 -6.92 25.58 22.62
CA VAL A 464 -6.18 25.15 21.44
C VAL A 464 -6.16 23.63 21.30
N VAL A 465 -6.11 23.18 20.05
CA VAL A 465 -5.71 21.81 19.70
C VAL A 465 -4.26 21.83 19.28
N ILE A 466 -3.41 21.13 20.04
CA ILE A 466 -1.99 20.97 19.75
C ILE A 466 -1.78 19.54 19.23
N PRO A 467 -1.18 19.35 18.04
CA PRO A 467 -1.01 18.06 17.37
C PRO A 467 -0.78 16.85 18.26
N ASP A 468 0.39 16.55 18.77
CA ASP A 468 0.67 15.43 19.69
C ASP A 468 0.05 15.47 21.10
N HIS A 469 -0.79 16.46 21.43
CA HIS A 469 -1.22 16.71 22.80
C HIS A 469 -2.73 16.74 23.03
N GLY A 470 -3.54 16.93 21.98
CA GLY A 470 -4.99 17.11 22.09
C GLY A 470 -5.38 18.52 22.57
N ARG A 471 -6.43 18.61 23.38
CA ARG A 471 -6.94 19.88 23.92
C ARG A 471 -6.02 20.46 24.99
N CYS A 472 -5.62 21.72 24.80
CA CYS A 472 -4.80 22.47 25.74
C CYS A 472 -5.32 23.90 25.89
N LEU A 473 -4.89 24.56 26.96
CA LEU A 473 -5.04 25.99 27.22
C LEU A 473 -3.67 26.65 27.15
N VAL A 474 -3.56 27.71 26.38
CA VAL A 474 -2.32 28.48 26.21
C VAL A 474 -2.58 29.97 26.35
N ARG A 475 -1.57 30.70 26.82
CA ARG A 475 -1.65 32.16 26.83
C ARG A 475 -1.60 32.71 25.41
N ARG A 476 -2.48 33.66 25.10
CA ARG A 476 -2.58 34.32 23.79
C ARG A 476 -1.26 34.90 23.31
N ASN A 477 -0.46 35.47 24.21
CA ASN A 477 0.84 36.07 23.88
C ASN A 477 1.90 35.01 23.49
N ASN A 478 1.63 33.73 23.71
CA ASN A 478 2.47 32.62 23.30
C ASN A 478 2.09 32.08 21.91
N LEU A 479 1.16 32.72 21.21
CA LEU A 479 0.67 32.34 19.89
C LEU A 479 1.08 33.36 18.83
N ILE A 480 1.73 32.88 17.76
CA ILE A 480 1.99 33.66 16.56
C ILE A 480 1.03 33.21 15.47
N PHE A 481 0.00 34.01 15.21
CA PHE A 481 -1.03 33.67 14.22
C PHE A 481 -0.48 33.65 12.80
N ARG A 482 -0.91 32.63 12.04
CA ARG A 482 -0.60 32.48 10.62
C ARG A 482 -1.88 32.61 9.79
N PRO A 483 -1.78 33.08 8.54
CA PRO A 483 -2.90 32.97 7.61
C PRO A 483 -3.25 31.50 7.41
N ASP A 484 -4.54 31.22 7.30
CA ASP A 484 -4.98 29.86 7.03
C ASP A 484 -4.47 29.43 5.63
N PRO A 485 -3.93 28.21 5.50
CA PRO A 485 -3.61 27.67 4.19
C PRO A 485 -4.92 27.66 3.38
N GLY A 486 -4.86 28.13 2.13
CA GLY A 486 -6.03 28.21 1.25
C GLY A 486 -6.75 26.86 1.13
N GLU A 487 -8.01 26.89 0.71
CA GLU A 487 -8.83 25.68 0.55
C GLU A 487 -8.18 24.68 -0.40
N ASN A 488 -7.48 23.70 0.15
CA ASN A 488 -7.10 22.51 -0.58
C ASN A 488 -8.32 21.58 -0.61
N GLN A 489 -8.77 21.19 -1.81
CA GLN A 489 -9.80 20.16 -2.02
C GLN A 489 -9.25 18.75 -1.75
N GLY A 490 -8.49 18.60 -0.66
CA GLY A 490 -7.95 17.33 -0.21
C GLY A 490 -8.97 16.55 0.63
N GLY A 491 -8.64 15.29 0.90
CA GLY A 491 -9.45 14.40 1.73
C GLY A 491 -9.22 12.94 1.36
N ILE A 492 -9.77 12.05 2.17
CA ILE A 492 -9.78 10.62 1.88
C ILE A 492 -10.68 10.39 0.67
N SER A 493 -10.14 9.74 -0.35
CA SER A 493 -10.87 9.36 -1.57
C SER A 493 -10.94 7.85 -1.75
N SER A 494 -10.19 7.09 -0.96
CA SER A 494 -10.16 5.63 -0.97
C SER A 494 -10.36 5.11 0.45
N LEU A 495 -11.37 4.27 0.64
CA LEU A 495 -11.74 3.73 1.94
C LEU A 495 -11.94 2.22 1.87
N THR A 496 -11.29 1.49 2.78
CA THR A 496 -11.52 0.06 3.01
C THR A 496 -12.01 -0.14 4.43
N ILE A 497 -13.11 -0.86 4.61
CA ILE A 497 -13.66 -1.20 5.93
C ILE A 497 -13.70 -2.73 6.06
N GLY A 498 -13.05 -3.25 7.09
CA GLY A 498 -13.09 -4.66 7.48
C GLY A 498 -13.60 -4.84 8.91
N PHE A 499 -14.61 -5.69 9.09
CA PHE A 499 -15.10 -6.07 10.42
C PHE A 499 -14.34 -7.31 10.90
N SER A 500 -14.02 -7.40 12.20
CA SER A 500 -13.34 -8.59 12.73
C SER A 500 -14.31 -9.75 12.95
N ASP A 501 -13.85 -10.98 12.66
CA ASP A 501 -14.63 -12.22 12.70
C ASP A 501 -15.32 -12.53 14.04
N PHE A 502 -14.81 -12.01 15.15
CA PHE A 502 -15.17 -12.52 16.47
C PHE A 502 -16.04 -11.59 17.33
N ASN A 503 -16.14 -10.27 17.06
CA ASN A 503 -16.72 -9.34 18.05
C ASN A 503 -17.50 -8.12 17.53
N ALA A 504 -17.69 -7.92 16.22
CA ALA A 504 -18.45 -6.76 15.74
C ALA A 504 -19.93 -6.82 16.18
N GLN A 505 -20.38 -5.84 16.96
CA GLN A 505 -21.75 -5.68 17.44
C GLN A 505 -22.26 -4.29 17.01
N ALA A 506 -23.58 -4.13 16.75
CA ALA A 506 -24.20 -2.86 16.36
C ALA A 506 -23.55 -2.18 15.13
N LEU A 507 -23.94 -2.62 13.93
CA LEU A 507 -23.48 -2.08 12.64
C LEU A 507 -24.58 -1.30 11.90
N ASP A 508 -25.67 -0.99 12.60
CA ASP A 508 -26.85 -0.27 12.12
C ASP A 508 -26.54 1.19 11.76
N GLY A 509 -25.48 1.78 12.31
CA GLY A 509 -25.01 3.12 11.96
C GLY A 509 -24.21 3.21 10.66
N LEU A 510 -23.77 2.09 10.07
CA LEU A 510 -22.87 2.10 8.90
C LEU A 510 -23.43 2.91 7.71
N MET A 511 -24.74 2.89 7.50
CA MET A 511 -25.36 3.66 6.42
C MET A 511 -25.28 5.17 6.68
N ASN A 512 -25.39 5.60 7.95
CA ASN A 512 -25.20 7.00 8.35
C ASN A 512 -23.73 7.44 8.17
N PHE A 513 -22.80 6.53 8.47
CA PHE A 513 -21.37 6.76 8.20
C PHE A 513 -21.11 7.02 6.72
N LEU A 514 -21.59 6.11 5.85
CA LEU A 514 -21.42 6.24 4.39
C LEU A 514 -22.10 7.49 3.85
N ALA A 515 -23.26 7.88 4.39
CA ALA A 515 -23.92 9.12 4.03
C ALA A 515 -23.07 10.36 4.36
N ALA A 516 -22.31 10.34 5.47
CA ALA A 516 -21.47 11.45 5.89
C ALA A 516 -20.17 11.57 5.06
N VAL A 517 -19.53 10.46 4.68
CA VAL A 517 -18.20 10.48 4.02
C VAL A 517 -18.25 10.20 2.51
N GLY A 518 -19.31 9.53 2.05
CA GLY A 518 -19.47 9.02 0.69
C GLY A 518 -19.25 10.04 -0.44
N PRO A 519 -19.69 11.31 -0.33
CA PRO A 519 -19.47 12.30 -1.39
C PRO A 519 -17.99 12.53 -1.77
N SER A 520 -17.06 12.26 -0.85
CA SER A 520 -15.62 12.41 -1.10
C SER A 520 -14.95 11.17 -1.69
N LEU A 521 -15.62 10.02 -1.66
CA LEU A 521 -15.04 8.73 -2.01
C LEU A 521 -15.10 8.46 -3.52
N ARG A 522 -13.98 7.94 -4.04
CA ARG A 522 -13.84 7.39 -5.39
C ARG A 522 -13.66 5.87 -5.37
N VAL A 523 -13.08 5.33 -4.31
CA VAL A 523 -12.89 3.88 -4.13
C VAL A 523 -13.43 3.48 -2.77
N LEU A 524 -14.28 2.47 -2.74
CA LEU A 524 -14.83 1.90 -1.52
C LEU A 524 -14.70 0.38 -1.54
N ALA A 525 -14.12 -0.19 -0.50
CA ALA A 525 -14.06 -1.63 -0.29
C ALA A 525 -14.69 -1.97 1.07
N LEU A 526 -15.68 -2.87 1.07
CA LEU A 526 -16.39 -3.30 2.28
C LEU A 526 -16.28 -4.80 2.45
N ASP A 527 -15.78 -5.23 3.60
CA ASP A 527 -16.01 -6.60 4.07
C ASP A 527 -17.43 -6.70 4.63
N ALA A 528 -18.28 -7.43 3.94
CA ALA A 528 -19.71 -7.52 4.12
C ALA A 528 -20.16 -8.92 4.58
N MET A 529 -19.26 -9.75 5.13
CA MET A 529 -19.58 -11.12 5.54
C MET A 529 -20.79 -11.25 6.48
N ARG A 530 -21.15 -10.18 7.22
CA ARG A 530 -22.20 -10.20 8.25
C ARG A 530 -23.31 -9.17 8.06
N ILE A 531 -23.25 -8.36 7.00
CA ILE A 531 -24.23 -7.29 6.76
C ILE A 531 -24.75 -7.44 5.34
N ASP A 532 -26.07 -7.44 5.21
CA ASP A 532 -26.72 -7.31 3.92
C ASP A 532 -26.71 -5.85 3.46
N PHE A 533 -26.20 -5.60 2.26
CA PHE A 533 -26.06 -4.25 1.71
C PHE A 533 -26.96 -4.05 0.50
N ASP A 534 -27.79 -3.01 0.56
CA ASP A 534 -28.35 -2.43 -0.65
C ASP A 534 -27.27 -1.63 -1.38
N VAL A 535 -26.70 -2.24 -2.43
CA VAL A 535 -25.69 -1.61 -3.29
C VAL A 535 -26.18 -0.27 -3.85
N ASN A 536 -27.49 -0.13 -4.09
CA ASN A 536 -28.07 1.11 -4.60
C ASN A 536 -28.07 2.22 -3.54
N PHE A 537 -28.14 1.87 -2.26
CA PHE A 537 -27.96 2.85 -1.20
C PHE A 537 -26.51 3.34 -1.16
N ILE A 538 -25.53 2.44 -1.28
CA ILE A 538 -24.10 2.81 -1.31
C ILE A 538 -23.83 3.78 -2.46
N ILE A 539 -24.31 3.45 -3.67
CA ILE A 539 -24.18 4.31 -4.86
C ILE A 539 -24.80 5.69 -4.64
N ARG A 540 -25.96 5.77 -3.97
CA ARG A 540 -26.61 7.05 -3.64
C ARG A 540 -25.79 7.89 -2.65
N CYS A 541 -25.18 7.27 -1.66
CA CYS A 541 -24.31 7.96 -0.70
C CYS A 541 -22.96 8.36 -1.29
N CYS A 542 -22.47 7.62 -2.28
CA CYS A 542 -21.15 7.80 -2.89
C CYS A 542 -21.28 8.17 -4.38
N PRO A 543 -21.74 9.39 -4.73
CA PRO A 543 -22.00 9.77 -6.11
C PRO A 543 -20.76 9.83 -7.00
N ASN A 544 -19.56 10.01 -6.42
CA ASN A 544 -18.29 10.12 -7.15
C ASN A 544 -17.52 8.79 -7.21
N LEU A 545 -18.18 7.68 -6.88
CA LEU A 545 -17.55 6.38 -6.77
C LEU A 545 -17.14 5.87 -8.15
N GLU A 546 -15.84 5.68 -8.35
CA GLU A 546 -15.23 5.07 -9.54
C GLU A 546 -15.15 3.54 -9.38
N GLU A 547 -15.01 3.03 -8.16
CA GLU A 547 -14.84 1.61 -7.87
C GLU A 547 -15.48 1.19 -6.55
N LEU A 548 -16.19 0.06 -6.56
CA LEU A 548 -16.82 -0.55 -5.39
C LEU A 548 -16.46 -2.03 -5.28
N SER A 549 -15.88 -2.41 -4.16
CA SER A 549 -15.52 -3.80 -3.86
C SER A 549 -16.32 -4.29 -2.65
N LEU A 550 -17.03 -5.41 -2.78
CA LEU A 550 -17.86 -5.98 -1.72
C LEU A 550 -17.53 -7.44 -1.54
N ARG A 551 -17.28 -7.85 -0.29
CA ARG A 551 -17.00 -9.24 0.06
C ARG A 551 -18.08 -9.83 0.94
N SER A 552 -18.74 -10.87 0.50
CA SER A 552 -19.61 -11.71 1.33
C SER A 552 -18.87 -12.98 1.77
N LEU A 553 -19.58 -13.87 2.47
CA LEU A 553 -19.06 -15.20 2.80
C LEU A 553 -18.73 -16.03 1.55
N VAL A 554 -19.51 -15.88 0.49
CA VAL A 554 -19.43 -16.74 -0.71
C VAL A 554 -18.86 -16.00 -1.91
N THR A 555 -19.10 -14.71 -2.04
CA THR A 555 -18.73 -13.92 -3.22
C THR A 555 -17.86 -12.74 -2.84
N ASP A 556 -17.05 -12.29 -3.78
CA ASP A 556 -16.29 -11.05 -3.68
C ASP A 556 -16.30 -10.41 -5.05
N VAL A 557 -16.92 -9.23 -5.11
CA VAL A 557 -17.30 -8.57 -6.35
C VAL A 557 -16.66 -7.20 -6.40
N ARG A 558 -16.17 -6.83 -7.58
CA ARG A 558 -15.60 -5.51 -7.84
C ARG A 558 -16.26 -4.87 -9.04
N PHE A 559 -16.99 -3.80 -8.77
CA PHE A 559 -17.63 -2.96 -9.77
C PHE A 559 -16.73 -1.79 -10.15
N ASP A 560 -16.68 -1.48 -11.45
CA ASP A 560 -16.02 -0.30 -12.01
C ASP A 560 -17.08 0.60 -12.66
N PHE A 561 -17.15 1.84 -12.17
CA PHE A 561 -18.12 2.83 -12.62
C PHE A 561 -17.51 3.93 -13.50
N LYS A 562 -16.22 3.86 -13.86
CA LYS A 562 -15.53 4.93 -14.62
C LYS A 562 -16.19 5.24 -15.96
N GLU A 563 -16.59 4.21 -16.71
CA GLU A 563 -17.23 4.39 -18.02
C GLU A 563 -18.55 5.19 -17.92
N TRP A 564 -19.27 5.05 -16.81
CA TRP A 564 -20.50 5.80 -16.55
C TRP A 564 -20.20 7.29 -16.31
N HIS A 565 -19.17 7.58 -15.50
CA HIS A 565 -18.72 8.95 -15.23
C HIS A 565 -18.17 9.63 -16.48
N GLU A 566 -17.37 8.93 -17.28
CA GLU A 566 -16.84 9.43 -18.55
C GLU A 566 -17.96 9.76 -19.55
N SER A 567 -19.06 9.00 -19.50
CA SER A 567 -20.27 9.24 -20.30
C SER A 567 -21.20 10.30 -19.70
N CYS A 568 -20.82 10.95 -18.59
CA CYS A 568 -21.65 11.86 -17.80
C CYS A 568 -23.00 11.25 -17.37
N GLN A 569 -23.03 9.93 -17.13
CA GLN A 569 -24.21 9.19 -16.67
C GLN A 569 -24.08 8.88 -15.18
N LEU A 570 -25.20 8.87 -14.46
CA LEU A 570 -25.23 8.40 -13.08
C LEU A 570 -24.99 6.89 -13.03
N PRO A 571 -24.32 6.36 -12.00
CA PRO A 571 -24.17 4.93 -11.84
C PRO A 571 -25.54 4.23 -11.80
N PRO A 572 -25.67 3.06 -12.42
CA PRO A 572 -26.96 2.42 -12.62
C PRO A 572 -27.52 1.79 -11.34
N THR A 573 -28.82 1.51 -11.33
CA THR A 573 -29.44 0.68 -10.30
C THR A 573 -29.10 -0.79 -10.52
N LEU A 574 -28.48 -1.43 -9.53
CA LEU A 574 -28.09 -2.83 -9.53
C LEU A 574 -29.14 -3.65 -8.77
N ARG A 575 -29.88 -4.52 -9.46
CA ARG A 575 -31.01 -5.28 -8.88
C ARG A 575 -30.66 -6.71 -8.47
N THR A 576 -29.53 -7.22 -8.95
CA THR A 576 -29.09 -8.59 -8.74
C THR A 576 -28.54 -8.76 -7.33
N ASP A 577 -28.91 -9.86 -6.68
CA ASP A 577 -28.29 -10.26 -5.42
C ASP A 577 -26.83 -10.65 -5.68
N TRP A 578 -25.91 -9.78 -5.26
CA TRP A 578 -24.47 -9.93 -5.44
C TRP A 578 -23.85 -10.95 -4.47
N SER A 579 -24.61 -11.43 -3.48
CA SER A 579 -24.17 -12.46 -2.54
C SER A 579 -24.43 -13.89 -3.05
N ASP A 580 -25.37 -14.05 -3.99
CA ASP A 580 -25.74 -15.35 -4.55
C ASP A 580 -25.08 -15.64 -5.91
N VAL A 581 -24.30 -16.71 -5.94
CA VAL A 581 -23.51 -17.11 -7.13
C VAL A 581 -24.39 -17.41 -8.34
N ILE A 582 -25.55 -18.05 -8.12
CA ILE A 582 -26.46 -18.43 -9.21
C ILE A 582 -27.09 -17.18 -9.81
N SER A 583 -27.57 -16.25 -8.97
CA SER A 583 -28.14 -14.97 -9.38
C SER A 583 -27.14 -14.14 -10.19
N ILE A 584 -25.90 -13.99 -9.70
CA ILE A 584 -24.82 -13.29 -10.41
C ILE A 584 -24.54 -13.95 -11.76
N SER A 585 -24.37 -15.27 -11.78
CA SER A 585 -24.00 -16.00 -12.99
C SER A 585 -25.11 -15.97 -14.06
N THR A 586 -26.37 -15.93 -13.62
CA THR A 586 -27.52 -15.76 -14.52
C THR A 586 -27.53 -14.36 -15.14
N GLU A 587 -27.37 -13.32 -14.33
CA GLU A 587 -27.37 -11.93 -14.80
C GLU A 587 -26.20 -11.66 -15.76
N LEU A 588 -25.02 -12.22 -15.47
CA LEU A 588 -23.81 -12.03 -16.26
C LEU A 588 -23.88 -12.58 -17.69
N GLN A 589 -24.91 -13.38 -18.02
CA GLN A 589 -25.16 -13.81 -19.40
C GLN A 589 -25.80 -12.71 -20.25
N ASP A 590 -26.48 -11.75 -19.63
CA ASP A 590 -26.97 -10.56 -20.31
C ASP A 590 -25.86 -9.50 -20.35
N ASN A 591 -25.16 -9.42 -21.49
CA ASN A 591 -24.10 -8.44 -21.73
C ASN A 591 -24.62 -6.99 -21.72
N ASP A 592 -25.94 -6.79 -21.88
CA ASP A 592 -26.53 -5.46 -21.87
C ASP A 592 -26.92 -4.96 -20.49
N SER A 593 -26.97 -5.84 -19.50
CA SER A 593 -27.39 -5.48 -18.16
C SER A 593 -26.41 -4.50 -17.51
N PRO A 594 -26.91 -3.51 -16.72
CA PRO A 594 -26.02 -2.58 -16.04
C PRO A 594 -25.10 -3.26 -15.03
N PHE A 595 -25.53 -4.39 -14.47
CA PHE A 595 -24.73 -5.21 -13.57
C PHE A 595 -23.54 -5.81 -14.31
N THR A 596 -23.77 -6.44 -15.47
CA THR A 596 -22.73 -7.04 -16.32
C THR A 596 -21.75 -6.03 -16.89
N LYS A 597 -22.22 -4.83 -17.22
CA LYS A 597 -21.36 -3.72 -17.68
C LYS A 597 -20.46 -3.17 -16.59
N SER A 598 -20.91 -3.24 -15.33
CA SER A 598 -20.18 -2.67 -14.19
C SER A 598 -19.27 -3.68 -13.48
N LEU A 599 -19.65 -4.97 -13.42
CA LEU A 599 -18.88 -6.00 -12.71
C LEU A 599 -17.62 -6.41 -13.50
N ARG A 600 -16.43 -6.21 -12.91
CA ARG A 600 -15.13 -6.53 -13.54
C ARG A 600 -14.47 -7.77 -12.97
N ARG A 601 -14.52 -7.93 -11.65
CA ARG A 601 -13.91 -9.07 -10.95
C ARG A 601 -14.93 -9.78 -10.08
N LEU A 602 -14.89 -11.09 -10.12
CA LEU A 602 -15.69 -11.98 -9.29
C LEU A 602 -14.79 -13.07 -8.71
N ARG A 603 -14.82 -13.25 -7.39
CA ARG A 603 -14.31 -14.47 -6.74
C ARG A 603 -15.44 -15.17 -6.03
N VAL A 604 -15.44 -16.49 -6.13
CA VAL A 604 -16.46 -17.36 -5.56
C VAL A 604 -15.81 -18.37 -4.64
N ARG A 605 -16.25 -18.43 -3.39
CA ARG A 605 -15.80 -19.34 -2.32
C ARG A 605 -16.84 -20.43 -2.12
N LEU A 606 -16.79 -21.46 -2.94
CA LEU A 606 -17.69 -22.60 -2.84
C LEU A 606 -17.48 -23.37 -1.51
N ASN A 607 -16.27 -23.29 -0.95
CA ASN A 607 -15.95 -23.80 0.39
C ASN A 607 -16.82 -23.24 1.52
N ASN A 608 -17.49 -22.11 1.32
CA ASN A 608 -18.34 -21.47 2.32
C ASN A 608 -19.83 -21.68 2.05
N VAL A 609 -20.20 -22.42 1.00
CA VAL A 609 -21.59 -22.73 0.70
C VAL A 609 -22.07 -23.81 1.68
N ARG A 610 -23.14 -23.49 2.42
CA ARG A 610 -23.72 -24.35 3.46
C ARG A 610 -25.23 -24.51 3.25
N ASP A 611 -25.76 -25.65 3.67
CA ASP A 611 -27.19 -25.94 3.71
C ASP A 611 -27.82 -25.39 5.01
N SER A 612 -29.13 -25.60 5.19
CA SER A 612 -29.86 -25.15 6.39
C SER A 612 -29.42 -25.83 7.70
N ARG A 613 -28.56 -26.85 7.63
CA ARG A 613 -28.00 -27.58 8.78
C ARG A 613 -26.53 -27.20 9.02
N GLU A 614 -26.03 -26.17 8.33
CA GLU A 614 -24.62 -25.75 8.38
C GLU A 614 -23.64 -26.82 7.86
N VAL A 615 -24.12 -27.73 7.00
CA VAL A 615 -23.31 -28.74 6.31
C VAL A 615 -23.00 -28.25 4.89
N HIS A 616 -21.90 -28.72 4.30
CA HIS A 616 -21.55 -28.39 2.91
C HIS A 616 -22.69 -28.81 1.95
N ASP A 617 -23.18 -27.86 1.13
CA ASP A 617 -24.31 -28.09 0.22
C ASP A 617 -23.82 -28.45 -1.19
N ASP A 618 -23.58 -29.75 -1.40
CA ASP A 618 -23.05 -30.25 -2.67
C ASP A 618 -23.97 -29.96 -3.87
N ALA A 619 -25.29 -29.95 -3.66
CA ALA A 619 -26.26 -29.72 -4.72
C ALA A 619 -26.21 -28.27 -5.20
N ARG A 620 -26.14 -27.31 -4.25
CA ARG A 620 -25.99 -25.90 -4.57
C ARG A 620 -24.64 -25.61 -5.20
N VAL A 621 -23.55 -26.21 -4.70
CA VAL A 621 -22.21 -26.05 -5.29
C VAL A 621 -22.17 -26.53 -6.74
N ASN A 622 -22.71 -27.73 -7.03
CA ASN A 622 -22.78 -28.23 -8.41
C ASN A 622 -23.63 -27.32 -9.31
N SER A 623 -24.75 -26.80 -8.80
CA SER A 623 -25.60 -25.86 -9.54
C SER A 623 -24.87 -24.54 -9.82
N SER A 624 -24.14 -24.00 -8.85
CA SER A 624 -23.31 -22.81 -9.02
C SER A 624 -22.20 -23.02 -10.06
N VAL A 625 -21.53 -24.18 -10.06
CA VAL A 625 -20.50 -24.53 -11.05
C VAL A 625 -21.09 -24.58 -12.46
N ALA A 626 -22.23 -25.27 -12.64
CA ALA A 626 -22.89 -25.39 -13.93
C ALA A 626 -23.30 -24.02 -14.49
N GLU A 627 -23.85 -23.16 -13.62
CA GLU A 627 -24.31 -21.83 -14.01
C GLU A 627 -23.14 -20.88 -14.34
N MET A 628 -22.03 -20.95 -13.60
CA MET A 628 -20.81 -20.19 -13.92
C MET A 628 -20.21 -20.60 -15.27
N LEU A 629 -20.23 -21.90 -15.62
CA LEU A 629 -19.76 -22.35 -16.92
C LEU A 629 -20.65 -21.82 -18.05
N ARG A 630 -21.97 -21.88 -17.87
CA ARG A 630 -22.95 -21.29 -18.81
C ARG A 630 -22.73 -19.78 -18.99
N MET A 631 -22.43 -19.09 -17.89
CA MET A 631 -22.07 -17.67 -17.91
C MET A 631 -20.79 -17.41 -18.71
N LEU A 632 -19.74 -18.22 -18.54
CA LEU A 632 -18.47 -18.02 -19.24
C LEU A 632 -18.57 -18.18 -20.76
N ASP A 633 -19.54 -18.98 -21.25
CA ASP A 633 -19.85 -19.14 -22.67
C ASP A 633 -20.44 -17.87 -23.29
N GLU A 634 -21.37 -17.20 -22.59
CA GLU A 634 -22.14 -16.07 -23.13
C GLU A 634 -21.56 -14.70 -22.78
N ASN A 635 -20.93 -14.58 -21.61
CA ASN A 635 -20.41 -13.32 -21.11
C ASN A 635 -19.22 -12.84 -21.96
N GLN A 636 -19.16 -11.54 -22.22
CA GLN A 636 -18.11 -10.90 -23.01
C GLN A 636 -17.41 -9.74 -22.28
N THR A 637 -17.69 -9.51 -21.00
CA THR A 637 -17.23 -8.31 -20.26
C THR A 637 -16.42 -8.61 -19.01
N LEU A 638 -16.64 -9.76 -18.36
CA LEU A 638 -16.00 -10.15 -17.11
C LEU A 638 -14.50 -10.40 -17.34
N GLU A 639 -13.68 -9.68 -16.59
CA GLU A 639 -12.22 -9.67 -16.76
C GLU A 639 -11.55 -10.72 -15.88
N TYR A 640 -12.08 -10.95 -14.68
CA TYR A 640 -11.48 -11.81 -13.68
C TYR A 640 -12.54 -12.70 -13.01
N LEU A 641 -12.29 -14.00 -12.99
CA LEU A 641 -13.05 -15.00 -12.23
C LEU A 641 -12.09 -15.88 -11.44
N ASP A 642 -12.24 -15.97 -10.12
CA ASP A 642 -11.49 -16.90 -9.25
C ASP A 642 -12.44 -17.78 -8.45
N VAL A 643 -12.44 -19.08 -8.74
CA VAL A 643 -13.32 -20.05 -8.08
C VAL A 643 -12.51 -20.90 -7.12
N ILE A 644 -12.80 -20.74 -5.83
CA ILE A 644 -12.16 -21.44 -4.72
C ILE A 644 -13.07 -22.58 -4.27
N THR A 645 -12.61 -23.82 -4.39
CA THR A 645 -13.44 -25.02 -4.21
C THR A 645 -12.83 -26.04 -3.25
N PRO A 646 -13.64 -26.98 -2.74
CA PRO A 646 -13.12 -28.17 -2.05
C PRO A 646 -12.39 -29.08 -3.03
N SER A 647 -11.49 -29.93 -2.53
CA SER A 647 -10.69 -30.84 -3.35
C SER A 647 -11.52 -31.78 -4.23
N GLU A 648 -12.74 -32.15 -3.81
CA GLU A 648 -13.61 -33.05 -4.59
C GLU A 648 -14.04 -32.44 -5.94
N TYR A 649 -14.08 -31.11 -6.06
CA TYR A 649 -14.58 -30.41 -7.25
C TYR A 649 -13.51 -30.14 -8.31
N ARG A 650 -12.30 -30.65 -8.10
CA ARG A 650 -11.18 -30.49 -9.04
C ARG A 650 -11.45 -31.06 -10.43
N VAL A 651 -12.42 -31.96 -10.56
CA VAL A 651 -12.88 -32.52 -11.86
C VAL A 651 -13.31 -31.44 -12.86
N PHE A 652 -13.77 -30.27 -12.39
CA PHE A 652 -14.20 -29.16 -13.24
C PHE A 652 -13.07 -28.24 -13.70
N PHE A 653 -11.83 -28.46 -13.25
CA PHE A 653 -10.69 -27.59 -13.52
C PHE A 653 -10.50 -27.30 -15.03
N ASP A 654 -10.49 -28.35 -15.85
CA ASP A 654 -10.25 -28.22 -17.29
C ASP A 654 -11.38 -27.44 -17.99
N ASN A 655 -12.62 -27.55 -17.49
CA ASN A 655 -13.76 -26.79 -18.00
C ASN A 655 -13.55 -25.28 -17.83
N PHE A 656 -13.13 -24.83 -16.64
CA PHE A 656 -12.84 -23.41 -16.40
C PHE A 656 -11.57 -22.94 -17.11
N ARG A 657 -10.53 -23.80 -17.14
CA ARG A 657 -9.26 -23.47 -17.78
C ARG A 657 -9.42 -23.15 -19.26
N GLY A 658 -10.37 -23.78 -19.94
CA GLY A 658 -10.71 -23.50 -21.33
C GLY A 658 -11.13 -22.05 -21.62
N TYR A 659 -11.46 -21.23 -20.60
CA TYR A 659 -11.82 -19.82 -20.77
C TYR A 659 -10.72 -18.83 -20.33
N HIS A 660 -9.64 -19.34 -19.73
CA HIS A 660 -8.50 -18.51 -19.33
C HIS A 660 -7.79 -17.94 -20.56
N LEU A 661 -7.45 -16.64 -20.52
CA LEU A 661 -6.85 -15.83 -21.57
C LEU A 661 -7.66 -15.73 -22.88
N LYS A 662 -8.96 -16.00 -22.84
CA LYS A 662 -9.85 -15.66 -23.96
C LYS A 662 -10.02 -14.14 -24.05
N PRO A 663 -9.99 -13.55 -25.26
CA PRO A 663 -10.26 -12.13 -25.44
C PRO A 663 -11.71 -11.80 -25.07
N ILE A 664 -11.91 -10.65 -24.46
CA ILE A 664 -13.25 -10.10 -24.13
C ILE A 664 -13.52 -8.84 -24.96
N CYS A 665 -14.75 -8.35 -24.97
CA CYS A 665 -15.18 -7.15 -25.70
C CYS A 665 -14.73 -5.86 -25.00
N ARG A 666 -13.45 -5.77 -24.64
CA ARG A 666 -12.77 -4.57 -24.13
C ARG A 666 -11.35 -4.50 -24.64
N SER A 667 -10.87 -3.29 -24.83
CA SER A 667 -9.50 -3.02 -25.25
C SER A 667 -8.77 -2.18 -24.20
N SER A 668 -7.53 -2.53 -23.90
CA SER A 668 -6.70 -1.75 -22.98
C SER A 668 -6.31 -0.43 -23.64
N PRO A 669 -6.51 0.74 -22.99
CA PRO A 669 -6.15 2.02 -23.57
C PRO A 669 -4.69 2.02 -24.04
N LEU A 670 -4.47 2.48 -25.28
CA LEU A 670 -3.12 2.55 -25.84
C LEU A 670 -2.22 3.43 -24.95
N GLN A 671 -1.03 2.93 -24.59
CA GLN A 671 -0.11 3.66 -23.71
C GLN A 671 0.17 5.07 -24.23
N MET A 672 0.26 6.05 -23.32
CA MET A 672 0.49 7.45 -23.70
C MET A 672 1.80 7.61 -24.49
N LYS A 673 2.85 6.84 -24.17
CA LYS A 673 4.10 6.83 -24.94
C LYS A 673 3.86 6.39 -26.39
N SER A 674 3.02 5.39 -26.63
CA SER A 674 2.64 4.92 -27.96
C SER A 674 1.77 5.94 -28.70
N LYS A 675 0.81 6.57 -28.01
CA LYS A 675 0.00 7.67 -28.56
C LYS A 675 0.89 8.84 -28.98
N VAL A 676 1.80 9.28 -28.11
CA VAL A 676 2.77 10.36 -28.38
C VAL A 676 3.73 9.98 -29.51
N ALA A 677 4.24 8.76 -29.54
CA ALA A 677 5.09 8.27 -30.62
C ALA A 677 4.35 8.28 -31.97
N PHE A 678 3.11 7.79 -32.01
CA PHE A 678 2.28 7.85 -33.22
C PHE A 678 2.03 9.31 -33.66
N LEU A 679 1.66 10.18 -32.72
CA LEU A 679 1.45 11.60 -33.01
C LEU A 679 2.72 12.30 -33.48
N SER A 680 3.91 11.90 -33.01
CA SER A 680 5.18 12.50 -33.39
C SER A 680 5.50 12.38 -34.89
N ILE A 681 4.96 11.36 -35.58
CA ILE A 681 5.09 11.17 -37.03
C ILE A 681 4.46 12.34 -37.79
N PHE A 682 3.40 12.95 -37.24
CA PHE A 682 2.73 14.10 -37.83
C PHE A 682 3.44 15.43 -37.53
N PHE A 683 4.49 15.44 -36.68
CA PHE A 683 5.16 16.65 -36.22
C PHE A 683 6.68 16.72 -36.46
N TYR A 684 7.33 15.72 -37.09
CA TYR A 684 8.78 15.69 -37.24
C TYR A 684 9.32 16.05 -38.65
N TYR A 685 10.29 16.96 -38.71
CA TYR A 685 11.18 17.23 -39.85
C TYR A 685 12.63 17.36 -39.35
N ARG A 686 13.61 16.83 -40.09
CA ARG A 686 15.00 17.29 -40.01
C ARG A 686 15.59 17.44 -41.41
N THR A 687 16.05 18.66 -41.67
CA THR A 687 16.85 19.06 -42.82
C THR A 687 18.28 18.52 -42.69
N HIS A 688 18.86 18.07 -43.81
CA HIS A 688 20.29 18.24 -44.04
C HIS A 688 20.45 18.99 -45.37
N ASN A 689 21.07 20.17 -45.28
CA ASN A 689 21.61 20.85 -46.44
C ASN A 689 22.84 20.07 -46.89
N GLU A 690 22.93 19.76 -48.19
CA GLU A 690 24.01 20.31 -49.00
C GLU A 690 23.62 20.29 -50.48
N THR A 691 23.46 21.51 -50.99
CA THR A 691 23.70 21.97 -52.37
C THR A 691 23.01 21.27 -53.56
N HIS A 692 22.19 22.11 -54.21
CA HIS A 692 21.74 22.11 -55.61
C HIS A 692 20.47 21.33 -56.02
N ASN A 693 19.53 22.16 -56.46
CA ASN A 693 18.33 21.92 -57.28
C ASN A 693 17.05 21.50 -56.55
N GLN A 694 16.34 22.56 -56.16
CA GLN A 694 14.89 22.72 -55.96
C GLN A 694 14.02 21.47 -56.23
N LEU A 695 13.69 20.77 -55.16
CA LEU A 695 12.41 20.07 -55.03
C LEU A 695 11.69 20.72 -53.85
N LYS A 696 10.58 21.42 -54.14
CA LYS A 696 9.71 22.03 -53.12
C LYS A 696 9.17 20.91 -52.22
N PRO A 697 9.44 20.92 -50.90
CA PRO A 697 8.78 19.99 -50.00
C PRO A 697 7.28 20.33 -50.02
N ARG A 698 6.46 19.37 -50.46
CA ARG A 698 5.01 19.52 -50.42
C ARG A 698 4.56 19.14 -49.02
N TRP A 699 4.23 20.17 -48.25
CA TRP A 699 3.69 20.08 -46.90
C TRP A 699 2.32 19.41 -46.99
N VAL A 700 2.18 18.25 -46.37
CA VAL A 700 0.86 17.76 -45.97
C VAL A 700 0.89 17.70 -44.46
N THR A 701 0.43 18.76 -43.82
CA THR A 701 0.07 18.73 -42.42
C THR A 701 -1.19 17.86 -42.33
N LEU A 702 -1.00 16.54 -42.19
CA LEU A 702 -2.09 15.66 -41.80
C LEU A 702 -2.41 16.04 -40.35
N ARG A 703 -3.47 16.82 -40.16
CA ARG A 703 -4.17 16.92 -38.88
C ARG A 703 -5.26 15.86 -38.92
N PRO A 704 -4.98 14.62 -38.49
CA PRO A 704 -6.05 13.65 -38.34
C PRO A 704 -7.10 14.22 -37.39
N ASP A 705 -8.37 14.05 -37.75
CA ASP A 705 -9.50 14.38 -36.90
C ASP A 705 -9.36 13.63 -35.56
N GLN A 706 -9.83 14.24 -34.47
CA GLN A 706 -9.86 13.59 -33.16
C GLN A 706 -10.61 12.25 -33.22
N HIS A 707 -11.71 12.18 -33.96
CA HIS A 707 -12.47 10.95 -34.14
C HIS A 707 -11.64 9.85 -34.84
N VAL A 708 -10.88 10.23 -35.87
CA VAL A 708 -9.99 9.29 -36.60
C VAL A 708 -8.84 8.82 -35.72
N LEU A 709 -8.27 9.70 -34.89
CA LEU A 709 -7.26 9.32 -33.91
C LEU A 709 -7.81 8.35 -32.87
N ASP A 710 -9.02 8.59 -32.37
CA ASP A 710 -9.68 7.73 -31.40
C ASP A 710 -9.95 6.34 -31.99
N GLU A 711 -10.45 6.25 -33.23
CA GLU A 711 -10.62 4.97 -33.94
C GLU A 711 -9.30 4.23 -34.16
N ILE A 712 -8.23 4.93 -34.58
CA ILE A 712 -6.91 4.33 -34.78
C ILE A 712 -6.36 3.80 -33.46
N PHE A 713 -6.49 4.56 -32.37
CA PHE A 713 -6.02 4.14 -31.06
C PHE A 713 -6.85 3.00 -30.48
N GLN A 714 -8.16 2.96 -30.75
CA GLN A 714 -9.03 1.86 -30.38
C GLN A 714 -8.71 0.60 -31.17
N PHE A 715 -8.41 0.72 -32.47
CA PHE A 715 -7.98 -0.41 -33.30
C PHE A 715 -6.60 -0.93 -32.91
N GLY A 716 -5.68 -0.05 -32.54
CA GLY A 716 -4.34 -0.41 -32.07
C GLY A 716 -4.29 -0.89 -30.62
N ALA A 717 -5.39 -0.79 -29.87
CA ALA A 717 -5.47 -1.23 -28.49
C ALA A 717 -5.52 -2.76 -28.41
N ALA A 718 -4.72 -3.35 -27.52
CA ALA A 718 -4.74 -4.79 -27.30
C ALA A 718 -6.05 -5.20 -26.61
N PRO A 719 -6.69 -6.31 -27.03
CA PRO A 719 -7.85 -6.83 -26.32
C PRO A 719 -7.45 -7.23 -24.90
N VAL A 720 -8.34 -6.96 -23.94
CA VAL A 720 -8.19 -7.48 -22.58
C VAL A 720 -8.41 -8.99 -22.63
N LEU A 721 -7.57 -9.75 -21.93
CA LEU A 721 -7.66 -11.20 -21.85
C LEU A 721 -8.28 -11.58 -20.50
N ARG A 722 -9.36 -12.37 -20.52
CA ARG A 722 -10.05 -12.84 -19.32
C ARG A 722 -9.14 -13.72 -18.49
N GLN A 723 -9.05 -13.45 -17.19
CA GLN A 723 -8.35 -14.28 -16.22
C GLN A 723 -9.36 -15.18 -15.51
N VAL A 724 -9.31 -16.48 -15.78
CA VAL A 724 -10.12 -17.49 -15.07
C VAL A 724 -9.20 -18.38 -14.25
N TYR A 725 -9.46 -18.46 -12.95
CA TYR A 725 -8.76 -19.29 -11.99
C TYR A 725 -9.73 -20.25 -11.30
N PHE A 726 -9.28 -21.49 -11.11
CA PHE A 726 -10.03 -22.53 -10.43
C PHE A 726 -9.08 -23.31 -9.53
N ARG A 727 -9.25 -23.19 -8.21
CA ARG A 727 -8.24 -23.65 -7.24
C ARG A 727 -8.85 -24.09 -5.92
N GLU A 728 -8.06 -24.86 -5.18
CA GLU A 728 -8.33 -25.21 -3.78
C GLU A 728 -7.98 -24.03 -2.86
N LEU A 729 -8.59 -23.96 -1.67
CA LEU A 729 -8.21 -22.96 -0.66
C LEU A 729 -6.80 -23.27 -0.15
N ASP A 730 -5.90 -22.30 -0.27
CA ASP A 730 -4.58 -22.37 0.35
C ASP A 730 -4.66 -21.89 1.81
N TRP A 731 -3.93 -22.54 2.71
CA TRP A 731 -3.93 -22.20 4.13
C TRP A 731 -3.42 -20.78 4.39
N ILE A 732 -2.56 -20.26 3.51
CA ILE A 732 -2.00 -18.91 3.57
C ILE A 732 -3.07 -17.85 3.21
N ASP A 733 -3.97 -18.16 2.28
CA ASP A 733 -5.03 -17.23 1.87
C ASP A 733 -6.07 -17.03 2.98
N LYS A 734 -6.30 -18.06 3.81
CA LYS A 734 -7.31 -18.05 4.89
C LYS A 734 -7.19 -16.87 5.86
N TYR A 735 -6.00 -16.30 6.04
CA TYR A 735 -5.73 -15.26 7.04
C TYR A 735 -5.44 -13.86 6.46
N ASN A 736 -5.20 -13.75 5.14
CA ASN A 736 -4.71 -12.53 4.50
C ASN A 736 -5.66 -11.97 3.43
N GLU A 737 -6.90 -12.47 3.35
CA GLU A 737 -7.86 -12.04 2.34
C GLU A 737 -8.51 -10.69 2.70
N VAL A 738 -8.18 -9.65 1.94
CA VAL A 738 -8.91 -8.38 1.81
C VAL A 738 -9.92 -8.53 0.64
N PRO A 739 -11.04 -7.78 0.60
CA PRO A 739 -11.88 -7.68 -0.60
C PRO A 739 -11.06 -7.35 -1.87
N ILE A 740 -11.41 -7.92 -3.03
CA ILE A 740 -10.60 -7.93 -4.28
C ILE A 740 -10.76 -6.67 -5.12
#